data_AF-A0A6C1QM77-F1
#
_entry.id   AF-A0A6C1QM77-F1
#
_cell.length_a   1.000
_cell.length_b   1.000
_cell.length_c   1.000
_cell.angle_alpha   90.00
_cell.angle_beta   90.00
_cell.angle_gamma   90.00
#
_symmetry.space_group_name_H-M   'P 1'
#
loop_
_entity.id
_entity.type
_entity.pdbx_description
1 polymer ?
#
loop_
_entity_poly.entity_id
_entity_poly.type
_entity_poly.pdbx_seq_one_letter_code
_entity_poly.pdbx_strand_id
1 'polypeptide(L)'
;MQSFFIKTITVLVTFLLSVNITFSEIHHRVKIHLNGNDIREISALGLAMDVSDHKPGIFIIGEYSESELKLVSEAGFHYDILIEDMSSYYIERNAKFDRDELNRQMRLEKSEREYQTPVNFTLGSMGGFHTYTELLADLDDMHTLFPELISERQSIAELNTIENRPVYWVRISNNPNETQDKPKVLYTALTHAREPASMQQMLFQMWYILENYDSDPEIQYLVDNVEMYFVPCVNPDGYIYCETTHPNGGSMHRKNMRVNSNGSLGVDLNRNFGYMWGYDNVGSSPNPSAQTYRGTAPFSEPETQLQKIFAETFDFSLALNNHTFSDLLIYPWGYSSGQTPDNDIFVEYAKVMTRENNYVYGTCYETLGYFANGVSDDWFYGEQVTKEKVFAFTPEAGAPSDGFWPAMNRIEEICAGHTQMNLSLARLALSYAEVKLANGPFINQQNHEVEFEIINLGQNSPADFTVSIIPLNYAIQSTGEPVSFQYMDVLQSETGSISLNLIPELNPGAEIKFVLSLSNGDFDWNDTIVKYFGQPEVLFFDPCDNMDNWTSNSWGVSNTVYYSAPGSIADSPGSNYPNNANTHATLNQPFDLSNSVVAWVEFQTRYDIELNWDYVQFMYSIDGQQTWVPLKGKYTQTGGSNQDTGQPLYHGTQIQWVEETVDLSHLTGQPEVWFRFRLISDAWINREGFYFDDFTVYSLEQSEGFFFFPPESVSFYQHEETTIDFTEFISWELDSEIFELDWEDNENFEIEIIDIAKVSIRNSDIYWTGEENILFMITENNLEFSEVIAVESKPVPAPIITGQEEATVVPGGSFYFQPSYLFVEDAFFQYPEDFDIILFEGEEYNIVAGNIIEPESDFLGNLIVPVLVNNGFQDSEVFEMEITVAPETAIHETENEINLVYYDRVNNQLIIRFEPTVLNESFVLTINDITGRVLERKTLIAESSMSYNMSAYRKGVYVVTLKGPLHIGAKILIY
;
A
#
# COMPACT_ATOMS: atom_id res chain seq x y z
N MET A 1 4.02 48.73 66.22
CA MET A 1 4.96 48.01 65.34
C MET A 1 4.89 46.51 65.63
N GLN A 2 3.68 45.91 65.58
CA GLN A 2 3.45 44.50 65.94
C GLN A 2 2.21 43.90 65.23
N SER A 3 1.73 44.55 64.16
CA SER A 3 0.54 44.12 63.40
C SER A 3 0.83 43.88 61.92
N PHE A 4 2.08 44.04 61.47
CA PHE A 4 2.48 43.88 60.07
C PHE A 4 3.32 42.62 59.82
N PHE A 5 3.65 41.84 60.86
CA PHE A 5 4.48 40.63 60.75
C PHE A 5 3.67 39.33 60.79
N ILE A 6 2.36 39.39 61.08
CA ILE A 6 1.50 38.19 61.21
C ILE A 6 0.66 37.93 59.95
N LYS A 7 0.56 38.89 59.02
CA LYS A 7 -0.18 38.69 57.75
C LYS A 7 0.67 38.15 56.59
N THR A 8 2.00 38.17 56.69
CA THR A 8 2.89 37.63 55.63
C THR A 8 3.23 36.16 55.86
N ILE A 9 3.14 35.66 57.09
CA ILE A 9 3.45 34.25 57.41
C ILE A 9 2.22 33.34 57.20
N THR A 10 1.00 33.85 57.32
CA THR A 10 -0.22 33.07 57.03
C THR A 10 -0.58 33.01 55.55
N VAL A 11 0.08 33.78 54.67
CA VAL A 11 -0.09 33.64 53.20
C VAL A 11 1.00 32.75 52.59
N LEU A 12 2.14 32.59 53.26
CA LEU A 12 3.20 31.68 52.80
C LEU A 12 3.03 30.21 53.25
N VAL A 13 2.26 29.96 54.32
CA VAL A 13 2.05 28.59 54.85
C VAL A 13 0.81 27.90 54.24
N THR A 14 -0.08 28.62 53.58
CA THR A 14 -1.24 28.07 52.85
C THR A 14 -1.00 27.89 51.35
N PHE A 15 0.17 28.28 50.84
CA PHE A 15 0.57 28.05 49.44
C PHE A 15 1.55 26.87 49.26
N LEU A 16 1.86 26.16 50.34
CA LEU A 16 2.81 25.03 50.38
C LEU A 16 2.14 23.67 50.67
N LEU A 17 0.81 23.58 50.60
CA LEU A 17 0.05 22.36 50.84
C LEU A 17 -1.07 22.18 49.80
N SER A 18 -0.66 21.95 48.55
CA SER A 18 -1.37 21.10 47.58
C SER A 18 -0.57 21.03 46.28
N VAL A 19 0.72 20.70 46.36
CA VAL A 19 1.30 19.90 45.27
C VAL A 19 0.93 18.48 45.66
N ASN A 20 -0.25 18.03 45.24
CA ASN A 20 -0.46 16.59 45.13
C ASN A 20 0.49 16.17 44.01
N ILE A 21 1.72 15.84 44.37
CA ILE A 21 2.53 14.94 43.55
C ILE A 21 1.75 13.63 43.61
N THR A 22 0.79 13.45 42.72
CA THR A 22 0.30 12.12 42.40
C THR A 22 1.49 11.43 41.77
N PHE A 23 2.22 10.65 42.56
CA PHE A 23 3.16 9.69 42.00
C PHE A 23 2.35 8.81 41.05
N SER A 24 2.77 8.77 39.79
CA SER A 24 2.24 7.77 38.85
C SER A 24 2.48 6.40 39.47
N GLU A 25 1.46 5.55 39.42
CA GLU A 25 1.58 4.18 39.88
C GLU A 25 2.64 3.45 39.05
N ILE A 26 3.53 2.71 39.72
CA ILE A 26 4.56 1.93 39.04
C ILE A 26 3.87 0.75 38.37
N HIS A 27 4.24 0.49 37.12
CA HIS A 27 3.80 -0.67 36.37
C HIS A 27 4.97 -1.63 36.20
N HIS A 28 4.68 -2.91 36.39
CA HIS A 28 5.64 -3.99 36.33
C HIS A 28 5.30 -4.89 35.15
N ARG A 29 6.30 -5.43 34.45
CA ARG A 29 6.08 -6.63 33.65
C ARG A 29 6.12 -7.82 34.58
N VAL A 30 5.02 -8.56 34.66
CA VAL A 30 4.92 -9.73 35.53
C VAL A 30 4.49 -10.97 34.77
N LYS A 31 4.92 -12.13 35.28
CA LYS A 31 4.41 -13.44 34.89
C LYS A 31 3.44 -13.93 35.97
N ILE A 32 2.15 -13.94 35.67
CA ILE A 32 1.10 -14.46 36.55
C ILE A 32 0.93 -15.96 36.27
N HIS A 33 1.04 -16.79 37.31
CA HIS A 33 0.89 -18.24 37.22
C HIS A 33 -0.58 -18.64 37.37
N LEU A 34 -1.15 -19.21 36.31
CA LEU A 34 -2.57 -19.59 36.26
C LEU A 34 -2.86 -20.90 36.99
N ASN A 35 -1.89 -21.82 37.12
CA ASN A 35 -2.03 -23.08 37.88
C ASN A 35 -3.27 -23.94 37.50
N GLY A 36 -3.59 -24.01 36.20
CA GLY A 36 -4.72 -24.74 35.65
C GLY A 36 -6.03 -23.93 35.59
N ASN A 37 -6.05 -22.69 36.11
CA ASN A 37 -7.21 -21.80 35.99
C ASN A 37 -7.27 -21.15 34.61
N ASP A 38 -8.47 -20.77 34.22
CA ASP A 38 -8.75 -20.12 32.94
C ASP A 38 -8.32 -18.64 32.98
N ILE A 39 -7.77 -18.12 31.89
CA ILE A 39 -7.33 -16.71 31.77
C ILE A 39 -8.47 -15.72 32.06
N ARG A 40 -9.72 -16.10 31.80
CA ARG A 40 -10.91 -15.29 32.08
C ARG A 40 -11.10 -14.98 33.57
N GLU A 41 -10.54 -15.81 34.47
CA GLU A 41 -10.55 -15.51 35.90
C GLU A 41 -9.70 -14.29 36.24
N ILE A 42 -8.60 -14.05 35.50
CA ILE A 42 -7.80 -12.84 35.63
C ILE A 42 -8.53 -11.65 35.01
N SER A 43 -9.08 -11.82 33.80
CA SER A 43 -9.84 -10.77 33.11
C SER A 43 -11.02 -10.25 33.95
N ALA A 44 -11.73 -11.16 34.64
CA ALA A 44 -12.85 -10.83 35.52
C ALA A 44 -12.48 -9.96 36.74
N LEU A 45 -11.19 -9.84 37.08
CA LEU A 45 -10.73 -8.92 38.13
C LEU A 45 -10.69 -7.46 37.64
N GLY A 46 -10.89 -7.21 36.34
CA GLY A 46 -10.90 -5.87 35.73
C GLY A 46 -9.51 -5.36 35.34
N LEU A 47 -8.54 -6.27 35.17
CA LEU A 47 -7.22 -5.96 34.63
C LEU A 47 -7.33 -5.66 33.14
N ALA A 48 -6.50 -4.75 32.63
CA ALA A 48 -6.27 -4.68 31.20
C ALA A 48 -5.42 -5.89 30.81
N MET A 49 -5.96 -6.76 29.96
CA MET A 49 -5.31 -8.01 29.57
C MET A 49 -4.30 -7.75 28.45
N ASP A 50 -3.44 -6.75 28.62
CA ASP A 50 -2.39 -6.38 27.67
C ASP A 50 -1.24 -7.39 27.76
N VAL A 51 -1.52 -8.57 27.23
CA VAL A 51 -0.73 -9.77 27.42
C VAL A 51 0.28 -9.86 26.30
N SER A 52 1.54 -9.67 26.66
CA SER A 52 2.68 -9.89 25.77
C SER A 52 2.88 -11.37 25.43
N ASP A 53 2.58 -12.26 26.36
CA ASP A 53 2.80 -13.68 26.15
C ASP A 53 1.87 -14.47 27.06
N HIS A 54 1.28 -15.55 26.57
CA HIS A 54 0.48 -16.43 27.42
C HIS A 54 0.55 -17.87 27.01
N LYS A 55 0.32 -18.71 28.01
CA LYS A 55 0.13 -20.13 27.83
C LYS A 55 -1.13 -20.58 28.56
N PRO A 56 -2.18 -21.03 27.84
CA PRO A 56 -3.46 -21.40 28.43
C PRO A 56 -3.33 -22.33 29.64
N GLY A 57 -3.90 -21.92 30.77
CA GLY A 57 -3.85 -22.68 32.02
C GLY A 57 -2.50 -22.69 32.74
N ILE A 58 -1.44 -22.12 32.19
CA ILE A 58 -0.10 -22.14 32.80
C ILE A 58 0.30 -20.76 33.30
N PHE A 59 0.40 -19.77 32.41
CA PHE A 59 0.79 -18.42 32.80
C PHE A 59 0.29 -17.37 31.81
N ILE A 60 0.26 -16.13 32.25
CA ILE A 60 0.22 -14.95 31.39
C ILE A 60 1.35 -13.98 31.76
N ILE A 61 1.89 -13.27 30.78
CA ILE A 61 2.89 -12.21 30.95
C ILE A 61 2.29 -10.91 30.41
N GLY A 62 2.17 -9.91 31.27
CA GLY A 62 1.63 -8.61 30.91
C GLY A 62 2.21 -7.49 31.78
N GLU A 63 1.79 -6.27 31.49
CA GLU A 63 2.27 -5.06 32.14
C GLU A 63 1.18 -4.48 33.04
N TYR A 64 1.35 -4.59 34.35
CA TYR A 64 0.30 -4.33 35.33
C TYR A 64 0.77 -3.38 36.42
N SER A 65 -0.16 -2.56 36.90
CA SER A 65 0.10 -1.61 37.99
C SER A 65 0.15 -2.28 39.37
N GLU A 66 0.76 -1.64 40.36
CA GLU A 66 0.79 -2.15 41.74
C GLU A 66 -0.60 -2.51 42.31
N SER A 67 -1.63 -1.71 41.98
CA SER A 67 -3.01 -1.96 42.41
C SER A 67 -3.65 -3.13 41.66
N GLU A 68 -3.33 -3.34 40.39
CA GLU A 68 -3.75 -4.53 39.64
C GLU A 68 -3.13 -5.80 40.21
N LEU A 69 -1.83 -5.78 40.53
CA LEU A 69 -1.13 -6.91 41.16
C LEU A 69 -1.68 -7.24 42.55
N LYS A 70 -2.18 -6.24 43.26
CA LYS A 70 -2.91 -6.47 44.51
C LYS A 70 -4.20 -7.26 44.27
N LEU A 71 -4.96 -6.98 43.22
CA LEU A 71 -6.15 -7.76 42.87
C LEU A 71 -5.78 -9.22 42.52
N VAL A 72 -4.69 -9.41 41.76
CA VAL A 72 -4.17 -10.74 41.38
C VAL A 72 -3.81 -11.56 42.62
N SER A 73 -3.06 -10.98 43.56
CA SER A 73 -2.68 -11.65 44.81
C SER A 73 -3.87 -11.90 45.75
N GLU A 74 -4.82 -10.98 45.86
CA GLU A 74 -6.04 -11.15 46.64
C GLU A 74 -6.97 -12.24 46.07
N ALA A 75 -6.95 -12.42 44.74
CA ALA A 75 -7.62 -13.51 44.05
C ALA A 75 -6.91 -14.88 44.22
N GLY A 76 -5.72 -14.91 44.84
CA GLY A 76 -4.99 -16.13 45.16
C GLY A 76 -3.99 -16.58 44.09
N PHE A 77 -3.77 -15.76 43.05
CA PHE A 77 -2.76 -16.05 42.03
C PHE A 77 -1.36 -15.63 42.51
N HIS A 78 -0.37 -16.41 42.12
CA HIS A 78 1.05 -16.09 42.32
C HIS A 78 1.60 -15.43 41.05
N TYR A 79 2.53 -14.49 41.20
CA TYR A 79 3.20 -13.86 40.07
C TYR A 79 4.69 -13.60 40.38
N ASP A 80 5.49 -13.59 39.32
CA ASP A 80 6.89 -13.17 39.33
C ASP A 80 7.04 -11.81 38.65
N ILE A 81 7.81 -10.90 39.24
CA ILE A 81 8.17 -9.63 38.59
C ILE A 81 9.36 -9.88 37.66
N LEU A 82 9.16 -9.60 36.37
CA LEU A 82 10.19 -9.70 35.32
C LEU A 82 10.89 -8.37 35.09
N ILE A 83 10.13 -7.27 35.13
CA ILE A 83 10.64 -5.90 35.04
C ILE A 83 9.96 -5.07 36.13
N GLU A 84 10.77 -4.45 36.99
CA GLU A 84 10.31 -3.72 38.18
C GLU A 84 9.68 -2.36 37.87
N ASP A 85 10.07 -1.69 36.79
CA ASP A 85 9.54 -0.38 36.41
C ASP A 85 9.55 -0.26 34.89
N MET A 86 8.37 -0.41 34.28
CA MET A 86 8.22 -0.38 32.83
C MET A 86 8.54 1.00 32.24
N SER A 87 8.12 2.08 32.91
CA SER A 87 8.37 3.44 32.44
C SER A 87 9.87 3.74 32.41
N SER A 88 10.58 3.42 33.51
CA SER A 88 12.04 3.56 33.55
C SER A 88 12.73 2.65 32.53
N TYR A 89 12.28 1.40 32.38
CA TYR A 89 12.81 0.47 31.39
C TYR A 89 12.73 1.00 29.95
N TYR A 90 11.58 1.53 29.53
CA TYR A 90 11.40 2.09 28.19
C TYR A 90 12.30 3.32 27.97
N ILE A 91 12.37 4.23 28.94
CA ILE A 91 13.23 5.42 28.87
C ILE A 91 14.70 5.03 28.77
N GLU A 92 15.18 4.11 29.62
CA GLU A 92 16.57 3.64 29.62
C GLU A 92 16.93 2.87 28.34
N ARG A 93 15.98 2.11 27.78
CA ARG A 93 16.15 1.45 26.48
C ARG A 93 16.38 2.48 25.37
N ASN A 94 15.57 3.53 25.33
CA ASN A 94 15.64 4.57 24.31
C ASN A 94 16.82 5.54 24.48
N ALA A 95 17.29 5.77 25.71
CA ALA A 95 18.45 6.64 25.97
C ALA A 95 19.76 6.21 25.28
N LYS A 96 19.79 5.01 24.69
CA LYS A 96 20.95 4.46 23.95
C LYS A 96 21.01 4.88 22.49
N PHE A 97 19.93 5.46 21.97
CA PHE A 97 19.82 5.83 20.55
C PHE A 97 19.89 7.35 20.38
N ASP A 98 20.49 7.78 19.27
CA ASP A 98 20.44 9.17 18.82
C ASP A 98 19.38 9.27 17.73
N ARG A 99 18.29 9.98 18.04
CA ARG A 99 17.15 10.15 17.14
C ARG A 99 17.55 10.81 15.82
N ASP A 100 18.39 11.84 15.86
CA ASP A 100 18.74 12.60 14.66
C ASP A 100 19.67 11.77 13.75
N GLU A 101 20.49 10.89 14.35
CA GLU A 101 21.28 9.91 13.60
C GLU A 101 20.42 8.82 12.97
N LEU A 102 19.46 8.25 13.70
CA LEU A 102 18.50 7.27 13.13
C LEU A 102 17.71 7.90 11.97
N ASN A 103 17.17 9.12 12.15
CA ASN A 103 16.53 9.88 11.08
C ASN A 103 17.45 10.12 9.86
N ARG A 104 18.76 10.23 10.06
CA ARG A 104 19.72 10.34 8.95
C ARG A 104 19.91 8.99 8.24
N GLN A 105 20.02 7.90 9.00
CA GLN A 105 20.22 6.55 8.47
C GLN A 105 19.03 6.11 7.60
N MET A 106 17.80 6.29 8.08
CA MET A 106 16.58 5.99 7.33
C MET A 106 16.51 6.69 5.95
N ARG A 107 17.16 7.87 5.82
CA ARG A 107 17.20 8.61 4.54
C ARG A 107 18.36 8.25 3.62
N LEU A 108 19.44 7.67 4.16
CA LEU A 108 20.67 7.39 3.40
C LEU A 108 20.76 5.94 2.95
N GLU A 109 20.23 5.01 3.74
CA GLU A 109 20.31 3.58 3.49
C GLU A 109 18.98 3.13 2.89
N LYS A 110 18.98 2.78 1.60
CA LYS A 110 17.83 2.06 1.03
C LYS A 110 17.75 0.70 1.70
N SER A 111 16.62 0.43 2.34
CA SER A 111 16.38 -0.86 2.98
C SER A 111 16.08 -1.92 1.92
N GLU A 112 16.37 -3.20 2.20
CA GLU A 112 15.93 -4.31 1.34
C GLU A 112 14.42 -4.60 1.47
N ARG A 113 13.67 -3.79 2.25
CA ARG A 113 12.23 -3.95 2.43
C ARG A 113 11.48 -3.49 1.19
N GLU A 114 10.29 -4.05 0.99
CA GLU A 114 9.39 -3.68 -0.09
C GLU A 114 8.98 -2.19 0.00
N TYR A 115 8.44 -1.79 1.15
CA TYR A 115 8.05 -0.40 1.41
C TYR A 115 9.21 0.41 1.97
N GLN A 116 9.72 1.34 1.16
CA GLN A 116 10.76 2.27 1.56
C GLN A 116 10.22 3.36 2.50
N THR A 117 11.07 3.85 3.38
CA THR A 117 10.72 4.95 4.29
C THR A 117 10.48 6.25 3.52
N PRO A 118 9.31 6.90 3.69
CA PRO A 118 9.03 8.18 3.06
C PRO A 118 10.05 9.24 3.45
N VAL A 119 10.36 10.13 2.51
CA VAL A 119 11.37 11.19 2.64
C VAL A 119 11.04 12.15 3.78
N ASN A 120 9.76 12.46 3.98
CA ASN A 120 9.30 13.38 5.03
C ASN A 120 8.96 12.68 6.35
N PHE A 121 8.92 11.33 6.39
CA PHE A 121 8.71 10.61 7.64
C PHE A 121 9.92 10.78 8.59
N THR A 122 9.64 11.04 9.87
CA THR A 122 10.68 11.13 10.91
C THR A 122 10.26 10.47 12.22
N LEU A 123 11.24 10.14 13.07
CA LEU A 123 11.01 9.82 14.47
C LEU A 123 10.72 11.11 15.26
N GLY A 124 9.69 11.07 16.10
CA GLY A 124 9.28 12.21 16.94
C GLY A 124 10.09 12.37 18.23
N SER A 125 9.83 13.45 18.98
CA SER A 125 10.62 13.81 20.17
C SER A 125 10.28 13.04 21.44
N MET A 126 9.13 12.36 21.49
CA MET A 126 8.68 11.62 22.67
C MET A 126 9.14 10.15 22.63
N GLY A 127 10.42 9.94 22.87
CA GLY A 127 11.00 8.59 22.85
C GLY A 127 11.01 7.93 21.46
N GLY A 128 11.02 8.74 20.40
CA GLY A 128 10.93 8.30 19.01
C GLY A 128 9.55 8.47 18.36
N PHE A 129 8.53 8.74 19.17
CA PHE A 129 7.16 8.95 18.70
C PHE A 129 6.81 10.44 18.63
N HIS A 130 5.93 10.82 17.72
CA HIS A 130 5.45 12.19 17.61
C HIS A 130 4.64 12.59 18.85
N THR A 131 4.97 13.73 19.45
CA THR A 131 4.09 14.44 20.40
C THR A 131 2.78 14.82 19.71
N TYR A 132 1.76 15.21 20.47
CA TYR A 132 0.50 15.65 19.84
C TYR A 132 0.70 16.87 18.94
N THR A 133 1.64 17.76 19.31
CA THR A 133 1.95 18.94 18.49
C THR A 133 2.68 18.57 17.21
N GLU A 134 3.66 17.66 17.28
CA GLU A 134 4.37 17.20 16.09
C GLU A 134 3.43 16.42 15.16
N LEU A 135 2.53 15.57 15.68
CA LEU A 135 1.48 14.91 14.89
C LEU A 135 0.65 15.93 14.10
N LEU A 136 0.17 16.98 14.75
CA LEU A 136 -0.64 18.00 14.08
C LEU A 136 0.15 18.80 13.05
N ALA A 137 1.45 19.03 13.29
CA ALA A 137 2.34 19.67 12.34
C ALA A 137 2.55 18.80 11.10
N ASP A 138 2.73 17.49 11.26
CA ASP A 138 2.84 16.55 10.14
C ASP A 138 1.58 16.60 9.25
N LEU A 139 0.38 16.63 9.83
CA LEU A 139 -0.86 16.77 9.05
C LEU A 139 -0.92 18.10 8.27
N ASP A 140 -0.49 19.20 8.90
CA ASP A 140 -0.45 20.52 8.26
C ASP A 140 0.62 20.57 7.14
N ASP A 141 1.76 19.90 7.34
CA ASP A 141 2.85 19.80 6.36
C ASP A 141 2.44 18.92 5.17
N MET A 142 1.77 17.78 5.41
CA MET A 142 1.20 16.94 4.35
C MET A 142 0.24 17.75 3.47
N HIS A 143 -0.69 18.50 4.06
CA HIS A 143 -1.60 19.36 3.29
C HIS A 143 -0.87 20.49 2.56
N THR A 144 0.17 21.08 3.17
CA THR A 144 0.95 22.13 2.52
C THR A 144 1.71 21.61 1.30
N LEU A 145 2.23 20.38 1.37
CA LEU A 145 3.00 19.76 0.28
C LEU A 145 2.12 19.13 -0.79
N PHE A 146 0.96 18.58 -0.41
CA PHE A 146 0.06 17.82 -1.29
C PHE A 146 -1.41 18.31 -1.19
N PRO A 147 -1.69 19.61 -1.40
CA PRO A 147 -3.02 20.19 -1.15
C PRO A 147 -4.15 19.60 -2.02
N GLU A 148 -3.79 19.03 -3.17
CA GLU A 148 -4.72 18.37 -4.09
C GLU A 148 -4.96 16.90 -3.75
N LEU A 149 -4.21 16.32 -2.80
CA LEU A 149 -4.31 14.89 -2.44
C LEU A 149 -4.74 14.64 -1.00
N ILE A 150 -4.55 15.62 -0.09
CA ILE A 150 -5.01 15.54 1.29
C ILE A 150 -5.74 16.81 1.72
N SER A 151 -6.83 16.66 2.47
CA SER A 151 -7.60 17.79 3.00
C SER A 151 -6.84 18.51 4.11
N GLU A 152 -7.19 19.78 4.37
CA GLU A 152 -6.88 20.37 5.67
C GLU A 152 -7.47 19.50 6.79
N ARG A 153 -6.81 19.45 7.95
CA ARG A 153 -7.37 18.74 9.10
C ARG A 153 -8.65 19.42 9.59
N GLN A 154 -9.69 18.63 9.79
CA GLN A 154 -11.00 19.08 10.24
C GLN A 154 -11.37 18.46 11.57
N SER A 155 -12.13 19.18 12.40
CA SER A 155 -12.72 18.59 13.60
C SER A 155 -13.91 17.72 13.21
N ILE A 156 -14.07 16.54 13.83
CA ILE A 156 -15.17 15.61 13.53
C ILE A 156 -16.54 16.27 13.71
N ALA A 157 -16.72 17.06 14.77
CA ALA A 157 -17.94 17.79 15.07
C ALA A 157 -17.65 19.00 15.97
N GLU A 158 -18.69 19.76 16.33
CA GLU A 158 -18.60 20.82 17.36
C GLU A 158 -18.37 20.26 18.78
N LEU A 159 -18.64 18.97 18.99
CA LEU A 159 -18.38 18.27 20.24
C LEU A 159 -16.86 18.13 20.44
N ASN A 160 -16.38 18.41 21.66
CA ASN A 160 -14.98 18.26 22.04
C ASN A 160 -14.82 17.18 23.11
N THR A 161 -13.58 16.73 23.31
CA THR A 161 -13.16 15.83 24.39
C THR A 161 -13.47 16.38 25.79
N ILE A 162 -13.24 15.57 26.83
CA ILE A 162 -13.49 15.96 28.23
C ILE A 162 -12.76 17.25 28.64
N GLU A 163 -11.54 17.45 28.15
CA GLU A 163 -10.73 18.65 28.39
C GLU A 163 -10.90 19.72 27.29
N ASN A 164 -11.99 19.63 26.51
CA ASN A 164 -12.39 20.58 25.49
C ASN A 164 -11.36 20.72 24.35
N ARG A 165 -10.84 19.60 23.85
CA ARG A 165 -10.04 19.54 22.62
C ARG A 165 -10.86 18.95 21.46
N PRO A 166 -10.69 19.47 20.24
CA PRO A 166 -11.24 18.81 19.06
C PRO A 166 -10.50 17.49 18.78
N VAL A 167 -11.22 16.53 18.21
CA VAL A 167 -10.63 15.34 17.56
C VAL A 167 -10.57 15.62 16.07
N TYR A 168 -9.38 15.53 15.50
CA TYR A 168 -9.12 15.87 14.10
C TYR A 168 -9.11 14.65 13.19
N TRP A 169 -9.53 14.87 11.95
CA TRP A 169 -9.42 13.92 10.85
C TRP A 169 -8.93 14.62 9.58
N VAL A 170 -8.40 13.83 8.65
CA VAL A 170 -8.04 14.24 7.29
C VAL A 170 -8.52 13.18 6.30
N ARG A 171 -8.72 13.56 5.05
CA ARG A 171 -9.02 12.64 3.95
C ARG A 171 -7.95 12.73 2.89
N ILE A 172 -7.48 11.57 2.43
CA ILE A 172 -6.62 11.43 1.26
C ILE A 172 -7.48 10.91 0.09
N SER A 173 -7.48 11.65 -1.02
CA SER A 173 -8.12 11.32 -2.30
C SER A 173 -7.68 12.37 -3.34
N ASN A 174 -7.89 12.14 -4.63
CA ASN A 174 -7.51 13.09 -5.69
C ASN A 174 -8.30 14.40 -5.75
N ASN A 175 -9.42 14.51 -5.01
CA ASN A 175 -10.18 15.75 -4.82
C ASN A 175 -10.64 15.85 -3.35
N PRO A 176 -9.70 16.01 -2.41
CA PRO A 176 -9.92 15.77 -0.99
C PRO A 176 -10.76 16.85 -0.31
N ASN A 177 -11.16 17.89 -1.04
CA ASN A 177 -12.03 18.98 -0.56
C ASN A 177 -13.48 18.88 -1.08
N GLU A 178 -13.78 17.91 -1.96
CA GLU A 178 -15.10 17.74 -2.58
C GLU A 178 -15.78 16.44 -2.13
N THR A 179 -17.11 16.36 -2.21
CA THR A 179 -17.80 15.09 -1.97
C THR A 179 -17.72 14.25 -3.23
N GLN A 180 -17.22 13.02 -3.12
CA GLN A 180 -17.08 12.11 -4.25
C GLN A 180 -17.90 10.84 -4.02
N ASP A 181 -18.43 10.28 -5.11
CA ASP A 181 -19.11 8.99 -5.10
C ASP A 181 -18.08 7.85 -5.21
N LYS A 182 -17.32 7.67 -4.13
CA LYS A 182 -16.24 6.69 -4.00
C LYS A 182 -16.42 5.86 -2.73
N PRO A 183 -15.96 4.60 -2.73
CA PRO A 183 -15.82 3.81 -1.52
C PRO A 183 -14.98 4.55 -0.47
N LYS A 184 -15.40 4.46 0.79
CA LYS A 184 -14.74 5.15 1.91
C LYS A 184 -14.21 4.12 2.90
N VAL A 185 -12.97 4.30 3.31
CA VAL A 185 -12.33 3.47 4.32
C VAL A 185 -11.80 4.31 5.47
N LEU A 186 -11.78 3.73 6.67
CA LEU A 186 -11.45 4.43 7.90
C LEU A 186 -10.20 3.85 8.57
N TYR A 187 -9.26 4.71 8.96
CA TYR A 187 -8.12 4.37 9.80
C TYR A 187 -8.17 5.20 11.08
N THR A 188 -8.19 4.55 12.24
CA THR A 188 -8.13 5.23 13.56
C THR A 188 -6.92 4.77 14.35
N ALA A 189 -6.42 5.62 15.26
CA ALA A 189 -5.30 5.32 16.15
C ALA A 189 -5.44 6.06 17.49
N LEU A 190 -4.66 5.61 18.48
CA LEU A 190 -4.61 6.20 19.82
C LEU A 190 -5.99 6.27 20.48
N THR A 191 -6.81 5.24 20.30
CA THR A 191 -7.97 5.01 21.18
C THR A 191 -7.50 4.79 22.63
N HIS A 192 -6.37 4.11 22.80
CA HIS A 192 -5.63 4.10 24.07
C HIS A 192 -4.39 4.99 23.98
N ALA A 193 -4.15 5.77 25.04
CA ALA A 193 -3.15 6.83 25.05
C ALA A 193 -1.69 6.35 25.15
N ARG A 194 -1.44 5.10 25.55
CA ARG A 194 -0.08 4.55 25.71
C ARG A 194 0.41 3.79 24.49
N GLU A 195 -0.30 3.83 23.38
CA GLU A 195 -0.06 2.99 22.20
C GLU A 195 0.45 3.81 20.99
N PRO A 196 1.51 4.63 21.11
CA PRO A 196 1.91 5.59 20.08
C PRO A 196 2.35 4.96 18.76
N ALA A 197 2.77 3.70 18.74
CA ALA A 197 3.11 3.05 17.47
C ALA A 197 1.89 2.89 16.55
N SER A 198 0.66 2.85 17.09
CA SER A 198 -0.57 2.85 16.28
C SER A 198 -0.71 4.11 15.43
N MET A 199 -0.31 5.27 15.98
CA MET A 199 -0.33 6.57 15.28
C MET A 199 0.88 6.72 14.38
N GLN A 200 2.06 6.27 14.82
CA GLN A 200 3.28 6.42 14.05
C GLN A 200 3.26 5.60 12.75
N GLN A 201 2.71 4.38 12.75
CA GLN A 201 2.51 3.61 11.50
C GLN A 201 1.52 4.29 10.56
N MET A 202 0.50 4.97 11.10
CA MET A 202 -0.48 5.70 10.30
C MET A 202 0.16 6.91 9.61
N LEU A 203 1.00 7.67 10.32
CA LEU A 203 1.75 8.77 9.70
C LEU A 203 2.70 8.28 8.61
N PHE A 204 3.36 7.14 8.81
CA PHE A 204 4.16 6.51 7.78
C PHE A 204 3.33 6.20 6.54
N GLN A 205 2.17 5.57 6.71
CA GLN A 205 1.25 5.23 5.61
C GLN A 205 0.84 6.47 4.82
N MET A 206 0.47 7.55 5.52
CA MET A 206 0.02 8.77 4.88
C MET A 206 1.14 9.42 4.06
N TRP A 207 2.35 9.53 4.60
CA TRP A 207 3.51 10.00 3.83
C TRP A 207 3.81 9.08 2.64
N TYR A 208 3.73 7.76 2.83
CA TYR A 208 3.98 6.78 1.77
C TYR A 208 3.01 6.96 0.59
N ILE A 209 1.71 7.09 0.86
CA ILE A 209 0.71 7.30 -0.19
C ILE A 209 0.97 8.62 -0.93
N LEU A 210 1.16 9.72 -0.19
CA LEU A 210 1.30 11.05 -0.78
C LEU A 210 2.57 11.19 -1.61
N GLU A 211 3.69 10.65 -1.15
CA GLU A 211 4.98 10.78 -1.84
C GLU A 211 5.12 9.84 -3.04
N ASN A 212 4.36 8.74 -3.09
CA ASN A 212 4.41 7.77 -4.19
C ASN A 212 3.27 7.93 -5.21
N TYR A 213 2.34 8.86 -5.02
CA TYR A 213 1.20 9.07 -5.93
C TYR A 213 1.61 9.27 -7.39
N ASP A 214 2.68 10.03 -7.68
CA ASP A 214 3.11 10.30 -9.06
C ASP A 214 4.02 9.18 -9.64
N SER A 215 4.49 8.25 -8.83
CA SER A 215 5.52 7.26 -9.22
C SER A 215 5.07 5.81 -9.17
N ASP A 216 4.04 5.51 -8.38
CA ASP A 216 3.48 4.17 -8.21
C ASP A 216 2.04 4.15 -8.78
N PRO A 217 1.82 3.47 -9.92
CA PRO A 217 0.51 3.43 -10.57
C PRO A 217 -0.61 2.86 -9.69
N GLU A 218 -0.31 1.92 -8.79
CA GLU A 218 -1.33 1.37 -7.91
C GLU A 218 -1.70 2.39 -6.82
N ILE A 219 -0.71 3.09 -6.26
CA ILE A 219 -0.99 4.16 -5.29
C ILE A 219 -1.81 5.28 -5.91
N GLN A 220 -1.50 5.67 -7.15
CA GLN A 220 -2.30 6.62 -7.91
C GLN A 220 -3.74 6.12 -8.05
N TYR A 221 -3.92 4.88 -8.52
CA TYR A 221 -5.23 4.26 -8.70
C TYR A 221 -6.04 4.22 -7.39
N LEU A 222 -5.41 3.88 -6.27
CA LEU A 222 -6.08 3.86 -4.96
C LEU A 222 -6.55 5.25 -4.53
N VAL A 223 -5.71 6.29 -4.66
CA VAL A 223 -6.07 7.68 -4.30
C VAL A 223 -7.14 8.24 -5.23
N ASP A 224 -7.11 7.85 -6.50
CA ASP A 224 -8.07 8.24 -7.53
C ASP A 224 -9.43 7.57 -7.36
N ASN A 225 -9.52 6.41 -6.70
CA ASN A 225 -10.75 5.62 -6.64
C ASN A 225 -11.28 5.33 -5.23
N VAL A 226 -10.50 5.61 -4.17
CA VAL A 226 -10.91 5.42 -2.76
C VAL A 226 -10.78 6.74 -2.00
N GLU A 227 -11.73 7.02 -1.11
CA GLU A 227 -11.53 8.05 -0.08
C GLU A 227 -11.02 7.41 1.22
N MET A 228 -9.77 7.71 1.56
CA MET A 228 -9.12 7.20 2.77
C MET A 228 -9.20 8.24 3.89
N TYR A 229 -9.93 7.91 4.96
CA TYR A 229 -10.14 8.81 6.10
C TYR A 229 -9.27 8.40 7.27
N PHE A 230 -8.55 9.36 7.84
CA PHE A 230 -7.62 9.12 8.94
C PHE A 230 -8.03 9.91 10.18
N VAL A 231 -8.12 9.24 11.32
CA VAL A 231 -8.26 9.83 12.66
C VAL A 231 -7.03 9.42 13.50
N PRO A 232 -5.91 10.17 13.40
CA PRO A 232 -4.64 9.73 13.99
C PRO A 232 -4.60 9.74 15.52
N CYS A 233 -5.53 10.46 16.16
CA CYS A 233 -5.62 10.50 17.61
C CYS A 233 -7.06 10.63 18.11
N VAL A 234 -7.67 9.49 18.46
CA VAL A 234 -9.03 9.44 19.04
C VAL A 234 -9.05 9.99 20.47
N ASN A 235 -7.99 9.77 21.26
CA ASN A 235 -7.87 10.16 22.67
C ASN A 235 -6.77 11.24 22.90
N PRO A 236 -6.95 12.48 22.38
CA PRO A 236 -5.93 13.52 22.53
C PRO A 236 -5.69 13.92 23.99
N ASP A 237 -6.72 13.88 24.83
CA ASP A 237 -6.59 14.20 26.25
C ASP A 237 -5.66 13.22 26.98
N GLY A 238 -5.88 11.91 26.78
CA GLY A 238 -5.03 10.88 27.35
C GLY A 238 -3.61 10.93 26.78
N TYR A 239 -3.46 11.15 25.46
CA TYR A 239 -2.14 11.19 24.82
C TYR A 239 -1.29 12.37 25.31
N ILE A 240 -1.89 13.56 25.44
CA ILE A 240 -1.21 14.74 26.02
C ILE A 240 -0.88 14.49 27.50
N TYR A 241 -1.71 13.74 28.24
CA TYR A 241 -1.35 13.32 29.59
C TYR A 241 -0.09 12.44 29.61
N CYS A 242 0.05 11.49 28.67
CA CYS A 242 1.27 10.71 28.49
C CYS A 242 2.48 11.62 28.20
N GLU A 243 2.35 12.54 27.26
CA GLU A 243 3.40 13.50 26.88
C GLU A 243 3.85 14.37 28.07
N THR A 244 2.90 14.91 28.82
CA THR A 244 3.19 15.82 29.93
C THR A 244 3.80 15.12 31.14
N THR A 245 3.45 13.85 31.38
CA THR A 245 3.97 13.06 32.51
C THR A 245 5.26 12.32 32.16
N HIS A 246 5.44 11.91 30.91
CA HIS A 246 6.57 11.14 30.41
C HIS A 246 7.06 11.71 29.05
N PRO A 247 7.68 12.90 29.03
CA PRO A 247 8.07 13.58 27.79
C PRO A 247 9.13 12.84 26.97
N ASN A 248 9.79 11.83 27.54
CA ASN A 248 10.75 10.97 26.84
C ASN A 248 10.15 9.59 26.48
N GLY A 249 8.83 9.45 26.54
CA GLY A 249 8.10 8.20 26.36
C GLY A 249 8.05 7.32 27.62
N GLY A 250 7.32 6.20 27.52
CA GLY A 250 7.17 5.20 28.59
C GLY A 250 5.97 5.39 29.50
N SER A 251 5.01 6.27 29.16
CA SER A 251 3.78 6.42 29.94
C SER A 251 2.90 5.16 29.85
N MET A 252 2.32 4.77 30.98
CA MET A 252 1.43 3.60 31.06
C MET A 252 -0.06 3.98 31.11
N HIS A 253 -0.39 5.26 30.94
CA HIS A 253 -1.77 5.74 30.98
C HIS A 253 -2.54 5.34 29.72
N ARG A 254 -3.63 4.59 29.90
CA ARG A 254 -4.44 3.99 28.81
C ARG A 254 -5.66 4.83 28.44
N LYS A 255 -6.46 5.18 29.45
CA LYS A 255 -7.86 5.66 29.32
C LYS A 255 -7.95 7.12 28.86
N ASN A 256 -9.16 7.63 28.66
CA ASN A 256 -9.37 9.08 28.55
C ASN A 256 -9.16 9.80 29.92
N MET A 257 -9.47 11.09 30.00
CA MET A 257 -9.21 11.92 31.19
C MET A 257 -10.46 12.24 32.03
N ARG A 258 -11.56 11.46 31.90
CA ARG A 258 -12.76 11.66 32.73
C ARG A 258 -12.46 11.48 34.22
N VAL A 259 -12.78 12.47 35.05
CA VAL A 259 -12.81 12.28 36.51
C VAL A 259 -14.12 11.61 36.92
N ASN A 260 -14.04 10.35 37.37
CA ASN A 260 -15.19 9.56 37.76
C ASN A 260 -15.69 9.94 39.17
N SER A 261 -16.91 9.50 39.52
CA SER A 261 -17.56 9.83 40.80
C SER A 261 -16.79 9.38 42.05
N ASN A 262 -15.96 8.33 41.95
CA ASN A 262 -15.09 7.85 43.02
C ASN A 262 -13.70 8.51 43.01
N GLY A 263 -13.45 9.48 42.14
CA GLY A 263 -12.17 10.16 41.97
C GLY A 263 -11.14 9.43 41.12
N SER A 264 -11.43 8.22 40.64
CA SER A 264 -10.59 7.56 39.63
C SER A 264 -10.60 8.32 38.31
N LEU A 265 -9.55 8.14 37.53
CA LEU A 265 -9.37 8.82 36.25
C LEU A 265 -9.63 7.86 35.10
N GLY A 266 -10.39 8.33 34.12
CA GLY A 266 -10.59 7.75 32.81
C GLY A 266 -11.67 6.68 32.69
N VAL A 267 -12.20 6.57 31.48
CA VAL A 267 -13.01 5.49 30.92
C VAL A 267 -12.20 4.85 29.79
N ASP A 268 -12.25 3.52 29.68
CA ASP A 268 -11.68 2.81 28.54
C ASP A 268 -12.59 3.05 27.32
N LEU A 269 -12.08 3.80 26.34
CA LEU A 269 -12.84 4.16 25.15
C LEU A 269 -13.20 2.92 24.34
N ASN A 270 -12.30 1.92 24.27
CA ASN A 270 -12.57 0.66 23.58
C ASN A 270 -13.34 -0.34 24.45
N ARG A 271 -14.07 0.14 25.47
CA ARG A 271 -15.13 -0.58 26.20
C ARG A 271 -16.43 0.22 26.26
N ASN A 272 -16.48 1.39 25.59
CA ASN A 272 -17.59 2.35 25.69
C ASN A 272 -18.49 2.37 24.44
N PHE A 273 -18.20 1.60 23.39
CA PHE A 273 -19.05 1.53 22.19
C PHE A 273 -20.37 0.79 22.48
N GLY A 274 -21.39 1.06 21.67
CA GLY A 274 -22.77 0.71 21.97
C GLY A 274 -23.19 -0.74 21.75
N TYR A 275 -22.47 -1.49 20.91
CA TYR A 275 -22.84 -2.86 20.58
C TYR A 275 -22.37 -3.82 21.65
N MET A 276 -23.30 -4.62 22.20
CA MET A 276 -23.05 -5.52 23.34
C MET A 276 -22.32 -4.82 24.51
N TRP A 277 -22.60 -3.53 24.70
CA TRP A 277 -22.01 -2.76 25.78
C TRP A 277 -22.37 -3.35 27.13
N GLY A 278 -21.34 -3.68 27.89
CA GLY A 278 -21.51 -4.25 29.23
C GLY A 278 -22.31 -5.55 29.27
N TYR A 279 -22.22 -6.37 28.22
CA TYR A 279 -22.85 -7.69 28.09
C TYR A 279 -22.70 -8.56 29.34
N ASP A 280 -21.49 -8.61 29.89
CA ASP A 280 -21.19 -9.21 31.19
C ASP A 280 -20.18 -8.35 31.99
N ASN A 281 -19.64 -8.87 33.09
CA ASN A 281 -18.60 -8.25 33.91
C ASN A 281 -17.21 -8.88 33.72
N VAL A 282 -17.01 -9.65 32.65
CA VAL A 282 -15.73 -10.27 32.30
C VAL A 282 -15.07 -9.47 31.19
N GLY A 283 -15.79 -9.19 30.08
CA GLY A 283 -15.20 -8.49 28.94
C GLY A 283 -15.02 -6.97 29.10
N SER A 284 -15.58 -6.40 30.17
CA SER A 284 -15.31 -5.04 30.62
C SER A 284 -15.66 -4.93 32.10
N SER A 285 -15.35 -3.81 32.76
CA SER A 285 -15.62 -3.63 34.19
C SER A 285 -16.63 -2.51 34.46
N PRO A 286 -17.57 -2.66 35.41
CA PRO A 286 -18.41 -1.56 35.90
C PRO A 286 -17.72 -0.75 37.02
N ASN A 287 -16.53 -1.16 37.48
CA ASN A 287 -15.79 -0.47 38.53
C ASN A 287 -15.00 0.70 37.93
N PRO A 288 -15.25 1.97 38.33
CA PRO A 288 -14.55 3.12 37.75
C PRO A 288 -13.01 3.09 37.91
N SER A 289 -12.51 2.38 38.92
CA SER A 289 -11.08 2.23 39.15
C SER A 289 -10.39 1.16 38.28
N ALA A 290 -11.15 0.34 37.55
CA ALA A 290 -10.57 -0.68 36.67
C ALA A 290 -9.96 -0.05 35.40
N GLN A 291 -8.97 -0.72 34.81
CA GLN A 291 -8.40 -0.30 33.53
C GLN A 291 -9.37 -0.52 32.38
N THR A 292 -10.24 -1.53 32.47
CA THR A 292 -11.30 -1.83 31.48
C THR A 292 -12.65 -1.22 31.86
N TYR A 293 -12.66 -0.11 32.60
CA TYR A 293 -13.91 0.55 33.01
C TYR A 293 -14.71 1.03 31.81
N ARG A 294 -15.92 0.49 31.64
CA ARG A 294 -16.78 0.68 30.46
C ARG A 294 -17.54 2.00 30.39
N GLY A 295 -17.42 2.87 31.39
CA GLY A 295 -18.22 4.08 31.52
C GLY A 295 -19.61 3.85 32.14
N THR A 296 -20.43 4.91 32.21
CA THR A 296 -21.74 4.86 32.89
C THR A 296 -22.89 4.40 31.97
N ALA A 297 -22.68 4.46 30.67
CA ALA A 297 -23.61 4.12 29.61
C ALA A 297 -22.81 3.88 28.32
N PRO A 298 -23.34 3.18 27.30
CA PRO A 298 -22.73 3.18 25.98
C PRO A 298 -22.63 4.62 25.45
N PHE A 299 -21.50 4.93 24.80
CA PHE A 299 -21.15 6.26 24.31
C PHE A 299 -21.28 7.35 25.39
N SER A 300 -20.90 7.05 26.64
CA SER A 300 -20.85 8.07 27.69
C SER A 300 -19.71 9.07 27.48
N GLU A 301 -18.68 8.69 26.74
CA GLU A 301 -17.49 9.50 26.51
C GLU A 301 -17.60 10.33 25.22
N PRO A 302 -17.26 11.65 25.26
CA PRO A 302 -17.34 12.49 24.08
C PRO A 302 -16.46 11.98 22.93
N GLU A 303 -15.30 11.37 23.23
CA GLU A 303 -14.41 10.80 22.22
C GLU A 303 -15.11 9.66 21.45
N THR A 304 -15.82 8.75 22.14
CA THR A 304 -16.60 7.69 21.46
C THR A 304 -17.86 8.23 20.77
N GLN A 305 -18.48 9.29 21.29
CA GLN A 305 -19.58 9.96 20.60
C GLN A 305 -19.11 10.59 19.28
N LEU A 306 -17.90 11.12 19.24
CA LEU A 306 -17.29 11.64 18.00
C LEU A 306 -17.07 10.51 16.99
N GLN A 307 -16.53 9.36 17.40
CA GLN A 307 -16.41 8.20 16.50
C GLN A 307 -17.78 7.73 15.98
N LYS A 308 -18.80 7.72 16.84
CA LYS A 308 -20.18 7.42 16.44
C LYS A 308 -20.68 8.41 15.39
N ILE A 309 -20.53 9.71 15.63
CA ILE A 309 -20.93 10.75 14.67
C ILE A 309 -20.21 10.55 13.34
N PHE A 310 -18.90 10.29 13.38
CA PHE A 310 -18.09 10.11 12.17
C PHE A 310 -18.57 8.93 11.33
N ALA A 311 -18.74 7.76 11.93
CA ALA A 311 -19.20 6.55 11.26
C ALA A 311 -20.68 6.59 10.82
N GLU A 312 -21.50 7.48 11.39
CA GLU A 312 -22.88 7.72 10.92
C GLU A 312 -22.95 8.84 9.87
N THR A 313 -21.90 9.66 9.76
CA THR A 313 -21.82 10.75 8.77
C THR A 313 -21.28 10.24 7.45
N PHE A 314 -20.28 9.37 7.50
CA PHE A 314 -19.63 8.80 6.33
C PHE A 314 -20.00 7.32 6.19
N ASP A 315 -20.29 6.91 4.97
CA ASP A 315 -20.66 5.56 4.55
C ASP A 315 -19.42 4.66 4.36
N PHE A 316 -18.66 4.46 5.44
CA PHE A 316 -17.50 3.56 5.42
C PHE A 316 -17.90 2.11 5.15
N SER A 317 -17.16 1.41 4.29
CA SER A 317 -17.32 -0.03 4.08
C SER A 317 -16.36 -0.85 4.95
N LEU A 318 -15.17 -0.32 5.21
CA LEU A 318 -14.05 -0.98 5.87
C LEU A 318 -13.37 -0.05 6.89
N ALA A 319 -12.83 -0.62 7.96
CA ALA A 319 -12.08 0.15 8.97
C ALA A 319 -10.92 -0.63 9.61
N LEU A 320 -9.81 0.08 9.89
CA LEU A 320 -8.74 -0.36 10.79
C LEU A 320 -8.69 0.51 12.03
N ASN A 321 -8.97 -0.09 13.18
CA ASN A 321 -8.85 0.54 14.50
C ASN A 321 -7.49 0.16 15.10
N ASN A 322 -6.45 0.94 14.80
CA ASN A 322 -5.08 0.58 15.13
C ASN A 322 -4.79 0.72 16.63
N HIS A 323 -4.23 -0.35 17.18
CA HIS A 323 -3.82 -0.53 18.56
C HIS A 323 -2.36 -1.02 18.61
N THR A 324 -1.82 -1.15 19.83
CA THR A 324 -0.54 -1.83 20.08
C THR A 324 -0.66 -2.59 21.41
N PHE A 325 -0.05 -3.75 21.58
CA PHE A 325 0.92 -4.46 20.73
C PHE A 325 0.54 -5.94 20.76
N SER A 326 1.08 -6.76 19.85
CA SER A 326 1.19 -8.24 19.92
C SER A 326 1.36 -8.89 18.54
N ASP A 327 1.50 -8.12 17.45
CA ASP A 327 1.47 -8.61 16.07
C ASP A 327 0.19 -9.40 15.77
N LEU A 328 -0.97 -8.78 16.04
CA LEU A 328 -2.29 -9.38 15.84
C LEU A 328 -3.15 -8.58 14.87
N LEU A 329 -4.08 -9.25 14.19
CA LEU A 329 -5.19 -8.63 13.47
C LEU A 329 -6.52 -9.20 13.97
N ILE A 330 -7.17 -8.47 14.86
CA ILE A 330 -8.37 -8.93 15.55
C ILE A 330 -9.61 -8.49 14.78
N TYR A 331 -10.65 -9.31 14.73
CA TYR A 331 -11.95 -8.95 14.16
C TYR A 331 -13.12 -9.43 15.04
N PRO A 332 -14.37 -8.98 14.77
CA PRO A 332 -15.53 -9.39 15.54
C PRO A 332 -15.79 -10.90 15.53
N TRP A 333 -16.33 -11.50 16.60
CA TRP A 333 -16.83 -10.80 17.78
C TRP A 333 -15.78 -10.71 18.90
N GLY A 334 -15.77 -9.56 19.59
CA GLY A 334 -15.07 -9.37 20.85
C GLY A 334 -15.84 -9.96 22.03
N TYR A 335 -17.16 -9.73 22.08
CA TYR A 335 -17.98 -10.07 23.25
C TYR A 335 -18.31 -11.57 23.40
N SER A 336 -18.04 -12.39 22.38
CA SER A 336 -18.44 -13.80 22.35
C SER A 336 -17.45 -14.66 21.56
N SER A 337 -17.45 -15.97 21.83
CA SER A 337 -16.67 -16.95 21.04
C SER A 337 -17.40 -17.41 19.77
N GLY A 338 -18.52 -16.78 19.43
CA GLY A 338 -19.26 -17.09 18.20
C GLY A 338 -18.62 -16.37 17.02
N GLN A 339 -18.85 -16.90 15.82
CA GLN A 339 -18.46 -16.27 14.56
C GLN A 339 -19.53 -15.27 14.10
N THR A 340 -19.13 -14.31 13.28
CA THR A 340 -20.06 -13.41 12.59
C THR A 340 -20.79 -14.14 11.45
N PRO A 341 -21.95 -13.64 10.98
CA PRO A 341 -22.57 -14.15 9.76
C PRO A 341 -21.67 -14.06 8.52
N ASP A 342 -20.75 -13.09 8.49
CA ASP A 342 -19.82 -12.84 7.37
C ASP A 342 -18.38 -13.31 7.71
N ASN A 343 -18.23 -14.35 8.56
CA ASN A 343 -16.92 -14.78 9.06
C ASN A 343 -15.94 -15.15 7.94
N ASP A 344 -16.42 -15.76 6.86
CA ASP A 344 -15.58 -16.14 5.73
C ASP A 344 -14.93 -14.91 5.08
N ILE A 345 -15.64 -13.76 5.03
CA ILE A 345 -15.08 -12.48 4.54
C ILE A 345 -13.98 -12.00 5.47
N PHE A 346 -14.22 -12.03 6.79
CA PHE A 346 -13.19 -11.65 7.77
C PHE A 346 -11.93 -12.50 7.66
N VAL A 347 -12.08 -13.82 7.45
CA VAL A 347 -10.95 -14.74 7.30
C VAL A 347 -10.16 -14.44 6.02
N GLU A 348 -10.82 -14.32 4.87
CA GLU A 348 -10.10 -14.04 3.61
C GLU A 348 -9.44 -12.66 3.63
N TYR A 349 -10.11 -11.64 4.18
CA TYR A 349 -9.53 -10.29 4.29
C TYR A 349 -8.33 -10.27 5.24
N ALA A 350 -8.42 -10.99 6.35
CA ALA A 350 -7.31 -11.09 7.28
C ALA A 350 -6.10 -11.81 6.67
N LYS A 351 -6.30 -12.84 5.82
CA LYS A 351 -5.20 -13.47 5.08
C LYS A 351 -4.48 -12.49 4.17
N VAL A 352 -5.22 -11.68 3.41
CA VAL A 352 -4.64 -10.64 2.53
C VAL A 352 -3.87 -9.62 3.36
N MET A 353 -4.51 -9.08 4.40
CA MET A 353 -3.95 -8.02 5.26
C MET A 353 -2.70 -8.43 6.05
N THR A 354 -2.52 -9.73 6.35
CA THR A 354 -1.43 -10.22 7.21
C THR A 354 -0.33 -10.97 6.46
N ARG A 355 -0.44 -11.09 5.13
CA ARG A 355 0.42 -11.94 4.29
C ARG A 355 1.91 -11.62 4.39
N GLU A 356 2.27 -10.36 4.62
CA GLU A 356 3.66 -9.90 4.64
C GLU A 356 4.25 -9.72 6.05
N ASN A 357 3.41 -9.46 7.06
CA ASN A 357 3.87 -9.23 8.44
C ASN A 357 3.61 -10.41 9.38
N ASN A 358 2.88 -11.43 8.93
CA ASN A 358 2.58 -12.66 9.68
C ASN A 358 1.83 -12.41 11.00
N TYR A 359 1.00 -11.36 11.03
CA TYR A 359 0.17 -11.09 12.20
C TYR A 359 -0.82 -12.23 12.42
N VAL A 360 -0.98 -12.67 13.66
CA VAL A 360 -1.99 -13.67 13.98
C VAL A 360 -3.36 -13.00 13.91
N TYR A 361 -4.23 -13.52 13.06
CA TYR A 361 -5.58 -13.02 12.93
C TYR A 361 -6.62 -13.94 13.56
N GLY A 362 -7.76 -13.36 13.93
CA GLY A 362 -8.88 -14.12 14.51
C GLY A 362 -9.83 -13.22 15.30
N THR A 363 -10.84 -13.85 15.89
CA THR A 363 -11.66 -13.20 16.92
C THR A 363 -10.82 -12.85 18.16
N CYS A 364 -11.35 -11.99 19.04
CA CYS A 364 -10.70 -11.67 20.32
C CYS A 364 -10.39 -12.94 21.14
N TYR A 365 -11.27 -13.94 21.09
CA TYR A 365 -11.05 -15.20 21.79
C TYR A 365 -9.98 -16.08 21.13
N GLU A 366 -9.94 -16.16 19.79
CA GLU A 366 -8.96 -16.97 19.06
C GLU A 366 -7.53 -16.41 19.16
N THR A 367 -7.40 -15.08 19.25
CA THR A 367 -6.09 -14.41 19.32
C THR A 367 -5.63 -14.20 20.77
N LEU A 368 -6.48 -13.66 21.63
CA LEU A 368 -6.11 -13.22 22.98
C LEU A 368 -6.60 -14.17 24.09
N GLY A 369 -7.49 -15.11 23.79
CA GLY A 369 -8.02 -16.07 24.77
C GLY A 369 -9.05 -15.51 25.76
N TYR A 370 -9.48 -14.26 25.61
CA TYR A 370 -10.47 -13.61 26.48
C TYR A 370 -11.52 -12.83 25.66
N PHE A 371 -12.57 -12.33 26.32
CA PHE A 371 -13.64 -11.56 25.67
C PHE A 371 -13.51 -10.06 25.94
N ALA A 372 -14.00 -9.22 25.04
CA ALA A 372 -14.06 -7.77 25.21
C ALA A 372 -15.46 -7.24 24.86
N ASN A 373 -16.06 -6.44 25.75
CA ASN A 373 -17.41 -5.91 25.55
C ASN A 373 -17.38 -4.43 25.15
N GLY A 374 -18.26 -4.01 24.24
CA GLY A 374 -18.37 -2.60 23.84
C GLY A 374 -17.11 -2.08 23.15
N VAL A 375 -16.48 -2.92 22.34
CA VAL A 375 -15.32 -2.58 21.50
C VAL A 375 -15.76 -1.91 20.20
N SER A 376 -14.85 -1.17 19.56
CA SER A 376 -15.08 -0.47 18.29
C SER A 376 -15.57 -1.43 17.20
N ASP A 377 -14.85 -2.53 16.98
CA ASP A 377 -15.07 -3.39 15.82
C ASP A 377 -16.45 -4.06 15.86
N ASP A 378 -16.85 -4.53 17.04
CA ASP A 378 -18.18 -5.09 17.28
C ASP A 378 -19.29 -4.07 16.96
N TRP A 379 -19.07 -2.79 17.25
CA TRP A 379 -20.05 -1.75 16.93
C TRP A 379 -20.02 -1.35 15.45
N PHE A 380 -18.85 -1.21 14.86
CA PHE A 380 -18.70 -0.95 13.43
C PHE A 380 -19.38 -2.04 12.59
N TYR A 381 -19.27 -3.31 12.96
CA TYR A 381 -19.93 -4.39 12.24
C TYR A 381 -21.39 -4.64 12.67
N GLY A 382 -21.66 -4.65 13.98
CA GLY A 382 -22.92 -5.11 14.55
C GLY A 382 -24.05 -4.07 14.57
N GLU A 383 -23.74 -2.77 14.64
CA GLU A 383 -24.77 -1.71 14.54
C GLU A 383 -25.12 -1.44 13.08
N GLN A 384 -26.39 -1.67 12.72
CA GLN A 384 -26.90 -1.54 11.36
C GLN A 384 -28.20 -0.74 11.28
N VAL A 385 -28.64 -0.12 12.38
CA VAL A 385 -29.88 0.68 12.43
C VAL A 385 -29.60 2.12 12.03
N THR A 386 -28.45 2.68 12.42
CA THR A 386 -28.11 4.09 12.19
C THR A 386 -27.06 4.31 11.09
N LYS A 387 -26.40 3.25 10.66
CA LYS A 387 -25.38 3.21 9.61
C LYS A 387 -25.37 1.81 8.99
N GLU A 388 -24.70 1.64 7.86
CA GLU A 388 -24.46 0.31 7.30
C GLU A 388 -23.41 -0.46 8.12
N LYS A 389 -23.33 -1.78 7.88
CA LYS A 389 -22.27 -2.60 8.48
C LYS A 389 -20.92 -2.17 7.92
N VAL A 390 -19.91 -2.07 8.79
CA VAL A 390 -18.52 -1.77 8.43
C VAL A 390 -17.67 -2.97 8.83
N PHE A 391 -16.91 -3.52 7.89
CA PHE A 391 -15.96 -4.59 8.18
C PHE A 391 -14.74 -3.99 8.86
N ALA A 392 -14.75 -4.05 10.20
CA ALA A 392 -13.73 -3.43 11.05
C ALA A 392 -12.78 -4.48 11.63
N PHE A 393 -11.50 -4.13 11.67
CA PHE A 393 -10.43 -4.92 12.24
C PHE A 393 -9.60 -4.07 13.21
N THR A 394 -8.98 -4.71 14.19
CA THR A 394 -8.03 -4.11 15.12
C THR A 394 -6.64 -4.71 14.90
N PRO A 395 -5.75 -3.98 14.21
CA PRO A 395 -4.34 -4.32 14.20
C PRO A 395 -3.68 -3.98 15.55
N GLU A 396 -2.89 -4.88 16.11
CA GLU A 396 -2.10 -4.69 17.33
C GLU A 396 -0.61 -4.59 16.96
N ALA A 397 -0.16 -3.40 16.57
CA ALA A 397 1.14 -3.21 15.96
C ALA A 397 2.31 -3.41 16.93
N GLY A 398 3.33 -4.15 16.48
CA GLY A 398 4.57 -4.40 17.19
C GLY A 398 4.56 -5.68 18.03
N ALA A 399 5.73 -6.29 18.16
CA ALA A 399 5.88 -7.57 18.82
C ALA A 399 5.70 -7.46 20.35
N PRO A 400 5.33 -8.56 21.02
CA PRO A 400 5.36 -8.66 22.49
C PRO A 400 6.61 -8.11 23.19
N SER A 401 7.78 -8.31 22.58
CA SER A 401 9.06 -7.83 23.10
C SER A 401 9.23 -6.32 23.01
N ASP A 402 8.55 -5.68 22.06
CA ASP A 402 8.57 -4.23 21.89
C ASP A 402 7.74 -3.55 22.99
N GLY A 403 6.60 -4.13 23.35
CA GLY A 403 5.67 -3.58 24.33
C GLY A 403 5.01 -2.29 23.82
N PHE A 404 4.46 -1.48 24.73
CA PHE A 404 3.72 -0.27 24.36
C PHE A 404 4.58 0.85 23.76
N TRP A 405 5.87 0.88 24.11
CA TRP A 405 6.80 1.91 23.68
C TRP A 405 8.02 1.30 22.98
N PRO A 406 7.87 0.76 21.75
CA PRO A 406 8.98 0.17 20.98
C PRO A 406 10.26 1.01 20.98
N ALA A 407 11.41 0.34 20.87
CA ALA A 407 12.69 1.04 20.82
C ALA A 407 12.78 1.93 19.56
N MET A 408 13.45 3.09 19.64
CA MET A 408 13.53 4.04 18.52
C MET A 408 13.99 3.42 17.19
N ASN A 409 14.93 2.48 17.24
CA ASN A 409 15.46 1.79 16.05
C ASN A 409 14.52 0.69 15.49
N ARG A 410 13.41 0.39 16.16
CA ARG A 410 12.40 -0.58 15.73
C ARG A 410 11.18 0.09 15.09
N ILE A 411 10.96 1.37 15.37
CA ILE A 411 9.76 2.11 14.94
C ILE A 411 9.58 2.06 13.42
N GLU A 412 10.63 2.33 12.66
CA GLU A 412 10.59 2.32 11.19
C GLU A 412 10.19 0.95 10.62
N GLU A 413 10.77 -0.13 11.16
CA GLU A 413 10.47 -1.51 10.73
C GLU A 413 9.02 -1.87 11.01
N ILE A 414 8.49 -1.50 12.19
CA ILE A 414 7.08 -1.70 12.54
C ILE A 414 6.17 -0.90 11.59
N CYS A 415 6.50 0.36 11.32
CA CYS A 415 5.74 1.22 10.41
C CYS A 415 5.70 0.64 8.99
N ALA A 416 6.86 0.29 8.43
CA ALA A 416 6.97 -0.25 7.06
C ALA A 416 6.29 -1.62 6.92
N GLY A 417 6.37 -2.48 7.95
CA GLY A 417 5.69 -3.78 7.96
C GLY A 417 4.16 -3.69 8.05
N HIS A 418 3.61 -2.51 8.37
CA HIS A 418 2.17 -2.28 8.42
C HIS A 418 1.60 -1.74 7.11
N THR A 419 2.44 -1.22 6.22
CA THR A 419 2.02 -0.53 4.99
C THR A 419 1.14 -1.41 4.11
N GLN A 420 1.50 -2.70 3.96
CA GLN A 420 0.67 -3.62 3.18
C GLN A 420 -0.74 -3.78 3.75
N MET A 421 -0.85 -3.99 5.06
CA MET A 421 -2.16 -4.14 5.71
C MET A 421 -3.06 -2.93 5.45
N ASN A 422 -2.48 -1.73 5.51
CA ASN A 422 -3.20 -0.50 5.24
C ASN A 422 -3.61 -0.40 3.76
N LEU A 423 -2.70 -0.64 2.81
CA LEU A 423 -3.02 -0.60 1.37
C LEU A 423 -4.07 -1.64 0.99
N SER A 424 -4.00 -2.83 1.59
CA SER A 424 -4.98 -3.89 1.41
C SER A 424 -6.40 -3.46 1.82
N LEU A 425 -6.56 -2.65 2.87
CA LEU A 425 -7.87 -2.10 3.24
C LEU A 425 -8.47 -1.26 2.10
N ALA A 426 -7.66 -0.44 1.44
CA ALA A 426 -8.11 0.37 0.30
C ALA A 426 -8.41 -0.51 -0.93
N ARG A 427 -7.56 -1.49 -1.26
CA ARG A 427 -7.82 -2.46 -2.35
C ARG A 427 -9.15 -3.18 -2.17
N LEU A 428 -9.39 -3.69 -0.97
CA LEU A 428 -10.61 -4.44 -0.63
C LEU A 428 -11.88 -3.58 -0.69
N ALA A 429 -11.78 -2.25 -0.72
CA ALA A 429 -12.92 -1.37 -0.93
C ALA A 429 -13.35 -1.27 -2.41
N LEU A 430 -12.44 -1.58 -3.34
CA LEU A 430 -12.64 -1.49 -4.79
C LEU A 430 -13.18 -2.80 -5.38
N SER A 431 -13.32 -2.84 -6.70
CA SER A 431 -13.51 -4.07 -7.48
C SER A 431 -12.17 -4.79 -7.57
N TYR A 432 -11.88 -5.65 -6.60
CA TYR A 432 -10.56 -6.28 -6.45
C TYR A 432 -10.68 -7.80 -6.42
N ALA A 433 -9.77 -8.49 -7.10
CA ALA A 433 -9.69 -9.95 -7.11
C ALA A 433 -8.25 -10.41 -6.99
N GLU A 434 -8.06 -11.68 -6.65
CA GLU A 434 -6.77 -12.36 -6.77
C GLU A 434 -6.89 -13.53 -7.75
N VAL A 435 -5.83 -13.76 -8.52
CA VAL A 435 -5.71 -14.91 -9.43
C VAL A 435 -4.66 -15.86 -8.90
N LYS A 436 -5.00 -17.15 -8.88
CA LYS A 436 -4.13 -18.24 -8.47
C LYS A 436 -3.98 -19.22 -9.61
N LEU A 437 -2.75 -19.39 -10.11
CA LEU A 437 -2.45 -20.40 -11.12
C LEU A 437 -2.61 -21.82 -10.56
N ALA A 438 -3.16 -22.69 -11.38
CA ALA A 438 -3.08 -24.13 -11.19
C ALA A 438 -1.70 -24.62 -11.69
N ASN A 439 -1.22 -25.73 -11.11
CA ASN A 439 -0.05 -26.50 -11.53
C ASN A 439 1.34 -25.91 -11.24
N GLY A 440 2.32 -26.82 -11.25
CA GLY A 440 3.72 -26.59 -10.91
C GLY A 440 4.51 -25.78 -11.95
N PRO A 441 5.84 -25.70 -11.80
CA PRO A 441 6.67 -24.81 -12.62
C PRO A 441 6.84 -25.22 -14.09
N PHE A 442 6.22 -26.31 -14.57
CA PHE A 442 6.59 -26.94 -15.83
C PHE A 442 5.48 -26.97 -16.86
N ILE A 443 5.89 -26.78 -18.11
CA ILE A 443 5.04 -26.97 -19.28
C ILE A 443 5.70 -28.03 -20.14
N ASN A 444 5.01 -29.15 -20.30
CA ASN A 444 5.57 -30.34 -20.91
C ASN A 444 5.00 -30.66 -22.29
N GLN A 445 4.14 -29.78 -22.79
CA GLN A 445 3.48 -29.84 -24.07
C GLN A 445 3.64 -28.49 -24.75
N GLN A 446 3.78 -28.53 -26.07
CA GLN A 446 3.92 -27.33 -26.86
C GLN A 446 2.66 -26.45 -26.80
N ASN A 447 1.48 -27.06 -26.79
CA ASN A 447 0.22 -26.37 -26.52
C ASN A 447 -0.18 -26.69 -25.08
N HIS A 448 -0.27 -25.67 -24.24
CA HIS A 448 -0.58 -25.82 -22.83
C HIS A 448 -1.74 -24.91 -22.44
N GLU A 449 -2.62 -25.37 -21.57
CA GLU A 449 -3.66 -24.52 -20.98
C GLU A 449 -3.16 -24.02 -19.64
N VAL A 450 -2.90 -22.71 -19.55
CA VAL A 450 -2.59 -22.06 -18.28
C VAL A 450 -3.90 -21.92 -17.51
N GLU A 451 -4.17 -22.92 -16.67
CA GLU A 451 -5.35 -22.97 -15.80
C GLU A 451 -5.16 -22.08 -14.57
N PHE A 452 -6.22 -21.40 -14.15
CA PHE A 452 -6.20 -20.55 -12.96
C PHE A 452 -7.57 -20.48 -12.29
N GLU A 453 -7.57 -20.11 -11.01
CA GLU A 453 -8.73 -19.76 -10.21
C GLU A 453 -8.67 -18.27 -9.90
N ILE A 454 -9.77 -17.56 -10.08
CA ILE A 454 -9.96 -16.17 -9.66
C ILE A 454 -10.93 -16.14 -8.48
N ILE A 455 -10.67 -15.32 -7.48
CA ILE A 455 -11.58 -15.03 -6.37
C ILE A 455 -11.81 -13.52 -6.26
N ASN A 456 -13.06 -13.09 -6.28
CA ASN A 456 -13.39 -11.69 -6.01
C ASN A 456 -13.33 -11.42 -4.51
N LEU A 457 -12.52 -10.43 -4.12
CA LEU A 457 -12.31 -10.01 -2.73
C LEU A 457 -12.83 -8.58 -2.47
N GLY A 458 -13.24 -7.84 -3.50
CA GLY A 458 -13.62 -6.44 -3.39
C GLY A 458 -15.03 -6.18 -2.85
N GLN A 459 -15.20 -5.22 -1.95
CA GLN A 459 -16.53 -4.81 -1.44
C GLN A 459 -17.37 -4.07 -2.49
N ASN A 460 -16.74 -3.48 -3.51
CA ASN A 460 -17.46 -2.98 -4.68
C ASN A 460 -17.85 -4.15 -5.58
N SER A 461 -18.95 -4.81 -5.22
CA SER A 461 -19.41 -6.04 -5.85
C SER A 461 -20.93 -6.03 -6.08
N PRO A 462 -21.43 -6.78 -7.08
CA PRO A 462 -20.69 -7.68 -7.97
C PRO A 462 -19.81 -6.93 -8.98
N ALA A 463 -18.70 -7.55 -9.39
CA ALA A 463 -17.70 -6.95 -10.27
C ALA A 463 -17.33 -7.84 -11.46
N ASP A 464 -16.80 -7.19 -12.50
CA ASP A 464 -16.32 -7.81 -13.72
C ASP A 464 -14.80 -7.83 -13.72
N PHE A 465 -14.20 -8.91 -14.21
CA PHE A 465 -12.75 -9.07 -14.28
C PHE A 465 -12.35 -9.68 -15.61
N THR A 466 -11.16 -9.35 -16.11
CA THR A 466 -10.56 -10.00 -17.27
C THR A 466 -9.16 -10.45 -16.94
N VAL A 467 -8.85 -11.71 -17.21
CA VAL A 467 -7.50 -12.26 -17.07
C VAL A 467 -6.88 -12.44 -18.44
N SER A 468 -5.64 -12.00 -18.61
CA SER A 468 -4.88 -12.12 -19.86
C SER A 468 -3.43 -12.57 -19.61
N ILE A 469 -2.77 -13.05 -20.66
CA ILE A 469 -1.35 -13.43 -20.63
C ILE A 469 -0.59 -12.58 -21.64
N ILE A 470 0.45 -11.89 -21.17
CA ILE A 470 1.37 -11.11 -21.99
C ILE A 470 2.71 -11.85 -22.04
N PRO A 471 3.14 -12.40 -23.20
CA PRO A 471 4.43 -13.06 -23.34
C PRO A 471 5.60 -12.13 -22.99
N LEU A 472 6.61 -12.64 -22.29
CA LEU A 472 7.84 -11.89 -21.95
C LEU A 472 9.11 -12.48 -22.58
N ASN A 473 9.04 -13.64 -23.23
CA ASN A 473 10.20 -14.20 -23.92
C ASN A 473 9.83 -15.09 -25.12
N TYR A 474 10.85 -15.44 -25.89
CA TYR A 474 10.77 -16.19 -27.15
C TYR A 474 10.12 -17.57 -27.06
N ALA A 475 10.04 -18.16 -25.87
CA ALA A 475 9.49 -19.50 -25.71
C ALA A 475 8.01 -19.57 -26.09
N ILE A 476 7.29 -18.45 -26.02
CA ILE A 476 5.88 -18.36 -26.31
C ILE A 476 5.68 -17.86 -27.75
N GLN A 477 5.14 -18.70 -28.61
CA GLN A 477 4.77 -18.34 -29.99
C GLN A 477 3.48 -17.53 -30.04
N SER A 478 2.47 -17.92 -29.26
CA SER A 478 1.21 -17.16 -29.15
C SER A 478 0.44 -17.51 -27.87
N THR A 479 -0.45 -16.62 -27.46
CA THR A 479 -1.38 -16.81 -26.34
C THR A 479 -2.82 -16.90 -26.86
N GLY A 480 -3.69 -17.49 -26.04
CA GLY A 480 -5.13 -17.49 -26.25
C GLY A 480 -5.76 -16.15 -25.90
N GLU A 481 -7.03 -16.00 -26.25
CA GLU A 481 -7.81 -14.80 -25.93
C GLU A 481 -7.96 -14.62 -24.41
N PRO A 482 -8.03 -13.37 -23.91
CA PRO A 482 -8.36 -13.07 -22.52
C PRO A 482 -9.69 -13.71 -22.08
N VAL A 483 -9.78 -14.08 -20.80
CA VAL A 483 -10.99 -14.67 -20.21
C VAL A 483 -11.67 -13.63 -19.32
N SER A 484 -12.92 -13.30 -19.63
CA SER A 484 -13.72 -12.38 -18.83
C SER A 484 -14.70 -13.10 -17.91
N PHE A 485 -14.72 -12.67 -16.66
CA PHE A 485 -15.66 -13.06 -15.61
C PHE A 485 -16.61 -11.89 -15.35
N GLN A 486 -17.89 -12.18 -15.17
CA GLN A 486 -18.93 -11.15 -15.11
C GLN A 486 -19.80 -11.34 -13.88
N TYR A 487 -20.12 -10.23 -13.21
CA TYR A 487 -20.98 -10.20 -12.03
C TYR A 487 -20.53 -11.15 -10.90
N MET A 488 -19.22 -11.20 -10.63
CA MET A 488 -18.70 -11.99 -9.52
C MET A 488 -19.08 -11.32 -8.19
N ASP A 489 -19.81 -12.01 -7.32
CA ASP A 489 -20.07 -11.56 -5.95
C ASP A 489 -18.81 -11.68 -5.07
N VAL A 490 -18.79 -11.02 -3.90
CA VAL A 490 -17.69 -11.14 -2.93
C VAL A 490 -17.52 -12.61 -2.52
N LEU A 491 -16.28 -13.09 -2.52
CA LEU A 491 -15.85 -14.48 -2.30
C LEU A 491 -16.33 -15.48 -3.36
N GLN A 492 -16.94 -15.03 -4.46
CA GLN A 492 -17.18 -15.92 -5.59
C GLN A 492 -15.85 -16.29 -6.23
N SER A 493 -15.64 -17.59 -6.41
CA SER A 493 -14.51 -18.13 -7.14
C SER A 493 -14.95 -18.75 -8.46
N GLU A 494 -14.18 -18.50 -9.51
CA GLU A 494 -14.36 -19.13 -10.81
C GLU A 494 -13.02 -19.61 -11.37
N THR A 495 -13.07 -20.55 -12.30
CA THR A 495 -11.87 -21.11 -12.94
C THR A 495 -11.84 -20.72 -14.40
N GLY A 496 -10.66 -20.35 -14.90
CA GLY A 496 -10.40 -20.09 -16.31
C GLY A 496 -9.18 -20.84 -16.83
N SER A 497 -9.00 -20.83 -18.14
CA SER A 497 -7.75 -21.23 -18.77
C SER A 497 -7.45 -20.35 -19.98
N ILE A 498 -6.18 -20.07 -20.21
CA ILE A 498 -5.70 -19.39 -21.41
C ILE A 498 -4.68 -20.30 -22.09
N SER A 499 -4.87 -20.57 -23.38
CA SER A 499 -3.94 -21.38 -24.16
C SER A 499 -2.60 -20.67 -24.31
N LEU A 500 -1.51 -21.40 -24.17
CA LEU A 500 -0.15 -20.96 -24.39
C LEU A 500 0.47 -21.89 -25.44
N ASN A 501 0.75 -21.36 -26.62
CA ASN A 501 1.40 -22.09 -27.70
C ASN A 501 2.89 -21.73 -27.68
N LEU A 502 3.72 -22.73 -27.45
CA LEU A 502 5.15 -22.61 -27.39
C LEU A 502 5.80 -22.91 -28.75
N ILE A 503 7.00 -22.43 -28.98
CA ILE A 503 7.73 -22.73 -30.23
C ILE A 503 8.05 -24.25 -30.32
N PRO A 504 7.97 -24.87 -31.51
CA PRO A 504 8.14 -26.33 -31.65
C PRO A 504 9.51 -26.88 -31.25
N GLU A 505 10.55 -26.06 -31.36
CA GLU A 505 11.95 -26.44 -31.17
C GLU A 505 12.49 -26.14 -29.76
N LEU A 506 11.61 -25.87 -28.77
CA LEU A 506 12.07 -25.67 -27.39
C LEU A 506 12.77 -26.89 -26.82
N ASN A 507 13.87 -26.64 -26.14
CA ASN A 507 14.61 -27.65 -25.40
C ASN A 507 14.07 -27.79 -23.98
N PRO A 508 14.04 -29.02 -23.43
CA PRO A 508 13.92 -29.22 -22.01
C PRO A 508 14.87 -28.30 -21.23
N GLY A 509 14.34 -27.60 -20.23
CA GLY A 509 15.05 -26.63 -19.40
C GLY A 509 14.85 -25.16 -19.80
N ALA A 510 14.29 -24.87 -20.97
CA ALA A 510 14.08 -23.48 -21.41
C ALA A 510 13.04 -22.75 -20.54
N GLU A 511 13.33 -21.50 -20.18
CA GLU A 511 12.40 -20.62 -19.45
C GLU A 511 11.23 -20.18 -20.33
N ILE A 512 10.04 -20.15 -19.76
CA ILE A 512 8.81 -19.61 -20.33
C ILE A 512 8.38 -18.48 -19.39
N LYS A 513 8.48 -17.23 -19.84
CA LYS A 513 8.16 -16.05 -19.03
C LYS A 513 6.97 -15.32 -19.60
N PHE A 514 6.03 -14.95 -18.76
CA PHE A 514 4.88 -14.14 -19.15
C PHE A 514 4.33 -13.34 -17.96
N VAL A 515 3.66 -12.22 -18.25
CA VAL A 515 2.83 -11.52 -17.26
C VAL A 515 1.45 -12.15 -17.26
N LEU A 516 0.97 -12.54 -16.09
CA LEU A 516 -0.44 -12.80 -15.83
C LEU A 516 -1.07 -11.48 -15.39
N SER A 517 -1.95 -10.93 -16.22
CA SER A 517 -2.60 -9.65 -15.98
C SER A 517 -4.06 -9.86 -15.58
N LEU A 518 -4.44 -9.33 -14.41
CA LEU A 518 -5.80 -9.25 -13.91
C LEU A 518 -6.28 -7.81 -14.04
N SER A 519 -7.29 -7.59 -14.88
CA SER A 519 -7.95 -6.30 -15.07
C SER A 519 -9.32 -6.28 -14.39
N ASN A 520 -9.66 -5.18 -13.72
CA ASN A 520 -11.05 -4.88 -13.35
C ASN A 520 -11.73 -3.88 -14.30
N GLY A 521 -11.07 -3.53 -15.42
CA GLY A 521 -11.52 -2.51 -16.38
C GLY A 521 -10.96 -1.10 -16.12
N ASP A 522 -10.58 -0.78 -14.89
CA ASP A 522 -9.99 0.51 -14.51
C ASP A 522 -8.48 0.40 -14.21
N PHE A 523 -8.02 -0.75 -13.75
CA PHE A 523 -6.63 -1.03 -13.39
C PHE A 523 -6.25 -2.50 -13.66
N ASP A 524 -4.97 -2.70 -13.98
CA ASP A 524 -4.38 -4.00 -14.27
C ASP A 524 -3.34 -4.38 -13.20
N TRP A 525 -3.63 -5.43 -12.43
CA TRP A 525 -2.66 -6.06 -11.54
C TRP A 525 -1.87 -7.12 -12.31
N ASN A 526 -0.55 -6.95 -12.33
CA ASN A 526 0.35 -7.76 -13.14
C ASN A 526 1.28 -8.59 -12.25
N ASP A 527 1.30 -9.91 -12.45
CA ASP A 527 2.27 -10.82 -11.83
C ASP A 527 3.17 -11.46 -12.91
N THR A 528 4.48 -11.46 -12.67
CA THR A 528 5.44 -12.06 -13.60
C THR A 528 5.63 -13.53 -13.29
N ILE A 529 5.19 -14.39 -14.20
CA ILE A 529 5.21 -15.83 -14.06
C ILE A 529 6.40 -16.40 -14.83
N VAL A 530 7.14 -17.27 -14.16
CA VAL A 530 8.22 -18.07 -14.77
C VAL A 530 7.85 -19.55 -14.69
N LYS A 531 7.84 -20.22 -15.84
CA LYS A 531 7.70 -21.67 -16.01
C LYS A 531 8.89 -22.21 -16.81
N TYR A 532 9.01 -23.52 -16.90
CA TYR A 532 10.09 -24.20 -17.64
C TYR A 532 9.55 -25.26 -18.59
N PHE A 533 10.05 -25.27 -19.81
CA PHE A 533 9.66 -26.27 -20.80
C PHE A 533 10.34 -27.61 -20.53
N GLY A 534 9.60 -28.70 -20.56
CA GLY A 534 10.16 -30.06 -20.51
C GLY A 534 9.44 -31.00 -19.55
N GLN A 535 9.70 -32.29 -19.71
CA GLN A 535 9.28 -33.31 -18.75
C GLN A 535 10.40 -33.48 -17.72
N PRO A 536 10.16 -33.20 -16.44
CA PRO A 536 11.18 -33.44 -15.44
C PRO A 536 11.45 -34.91 -15.19
N GLU A 537 12.69 -35.19 -14.82
CA GLU A 537 13.09 -36.48 -14.29
C GLU A 537 12.72 -36.57 -12.80
N VAL A 538 12.08 -37.67 -12.42
CA VAL A 538 11.90 -38.04 -11.02
C VAL A 538 13.19 -38.66 -10.52
N LEU A 539 14.02 -37.87 -9.83
CA LEU A 539 15.26 -38.37 -9.22
C LEU A 539 14.96 -39.36 -8.08
N PHE A 540 13.84 -39.14 -7.38
CA PHE A 540 13.41 -39.98 -6.28
C PHE A 540 11.93 -39.84 -6.01
N PHE A 541 11.28 -40.95 -5.68
CA PHE A 541 9.92 -41.02 -5.19
C PHE A 541 9.86 -41.95 -3.98
N ASP A 542 9.20 -41.50 -2.92
CA ASP A 542 8.88 -42.30 -1.75
C ASP A 542 7.39 -42.15 -1.43
N PRO A 543 6.60 -43.24 -1.47
CA PRO A 543 5.19 -43.20 -1.07
C PRO A 543 5.03 -43.06 0.46
N CYS A 544 6.12 -42.95 1.23
CA CYS A 544 6.11 -42.68 2.66
C CYS A 544 5.32 -43.70 3.52
N ASP A 545 5.11 -44.91 3.00
CA ASP A 545 4.41 -46.00 3.71
C ASP A 545 5.33 -46.84 4.62
N ASN A 546 6.62 -46.52 4.63
CA ASN A 546 7.66 -47.13 5.46
C ASN A 546 8.81 -46.13 5.73
N MET A 547 9.79 -46.50 6.58
CA MET A 547 10.93 -45.64 6.94
C MET A 547 12.25 -46.07 6.24
N ASP A 548 12.23 -46.94 5.22
CA ASP A 548 13.44 -47.53 4.65
C ASP A 548 14.39 -46.48 4.06
N ASN A 549 13.85 -45.38 3.54
CA ASN A 549 14.63 -44.25 3.00
C ASN A 549 14.93 -43.15 4.01
N TRP A 550 14.43 -43.25 5.25
CA TRP A 550 14.50 -42.18 6.25
C TRP A 550 15.14 -42.66 7.56
N THR A 551 16.19 -41.97 8.01
CA THR A 551 16.72 -42.13 9.36
C THR A 551 16.03 -41.12 10.28
N SER A 552 15.39 -41.61 11.33
CA SER A 552 14.74 -40.75 12.32
C SER A 552 15.10 -41.09 13.76
N ASN A 553 15.00 -40.09 14.64
CA ASN A 553 15.08 -40.24 16.08
C ASN A 553 13.71 -40.35 16.78
N SER A 554 12.58 -40.10 16.08
CA SER A 554 11.22 -40.18 16.66
C SER A 554 10.08 -40.33 15.65
N TRP A 555 10.28 -39.95 14.39
CA TRP A 555 9.28 -40.00 13.33
C TRP A 555 9.04 -41.44 12.89
N GLY A 556 7.86 -41.72 12.32
CA GLY A 556 7.49 -43.05 11.86
C GLY A 556 6.27 -43.05 10.96
N VAL A 557 5.74 -44.24 10.67
CA VAL A 557 4.63 -44.42 9.72
C VAL A 557 3.28 -44.38 10.42
N SER A 558 2.39 -43.55 9.92
CA SER A 558 0.96 -43.58 10.20
C SER A 558 0.24 -44.46 9.17
N ASN A 559 -0.50 -45.46 9.61
CA ASN A 559 -1.33 -46.34 8.75
C ASN A 559 -2.83 -45.98 8.81
N THR A 560 -3.17 -44.86 9.45
CA THR A 560 -4.57 -44.42 9.69
C THR A 560 -4.85 -43.03 9.13
N VAL A 561 -3.81 -42.21 9.02
CA VAL A 561 -3.84 -40.88 8.39
C VAL A 561 -2.77 -40.92 7.32
N TYR A 562 -3.19 -40.87 6.06
CA TYR A 562 -2.34 -40.87 4.87
C TYR A 562 -3.12 -40.22 3.73
N TYR A 563 -2.43 -39.75 2.71
CA TYR A 563 -3.02 -39.31 1.45
C TYR A 563 -3.13 -40.53 0.52
N SER A 564 -2.01 -41.22 0.30
CA SER A 564 -1.89 -42.43 -0.50
C SER A 564 -1.80 -43.66 0.41
N ALA A 565 -2.57 -44.69 0.09
CA ALA A 565 -2.55 -45.93 0.88
C ALA A 565 -1.22 -46.70 0.67
N PRO A 566 -0.70 -47.43 1.69
CA PRO A 566 -1.34 -47.74 2.96
C PRO A 566 -0.92 -46.89 4.17
N GLY A 567 -0.04 -45.91 4.01
CA GLY A 567 0.45 -45.10 5.12
C GLY A 567 1.26 -43.90 4.67
N SER A 568 1.54 -42.98 5.60
CA SER A 568 2.36 -41.80 5.41
C SER A 568 3.39 -41.66 6.53
N ILE A 569 4.40 -40.82 6.39
CA ILE A 569 5.33 -40.50 7.48
C ILE A 569 4.73 -39.38 8.33
N ALA A 570 4.87 -39.49 9.64
CA ALA A 570 4.48 -38.49 10.61
C ALA A 570 5.58 -38.31 11.66
N ASP A 571 5.65 -37.13 12.27
CA ASP A 571 6.57 -36.87 13.37
C ASP A 571 6.23 -37.68 14.64
N SER A 572 4.93 -37.97 14.84
CA SER A 572 4.40 -38.65 16.03
C SER A 572 3.21 -39.58 15.70
N PRO A 573 3.40 -40.60 14.85
CA PRO A 573 2.30 -41.42 14.33
C PRO A 573 1.44 -42.05 15.43
N GLY A 574 0.13 -41.75 15.41
CA GLY A 574 -0.85 -42.33 16.33
C GLY A 574 -0.90 -41.69 17.73
N SER A 575 -0.22 -40.57 17.93
CA SER A 575 -0.29 -39.75 19.15
C SER A 575 -0.05 -38.28 18.82
N ASN A 576 -0.14 -37.40 19.82
CA ASN A 576 0.38 -36.04 19.67
C ASN A 576 1.90 -36.03 19.85
N TYR A 577 2.58 -35.03 19.28
CA TYR A 577 4.02 -34.89 19.44
C TYR A 577 4.44 -34.64 20.90
N PRO A 578 5.64 -35.05 21.32
CA PRO A 578 6.10 -34.79 22.68
C PRO A 578 6.42 -33.31 22.89
N ASN A 579 6.31 -32.84 24.13
CA ASN A 579 6.81 -31.52 24.50
C ASN A 579 8.35 -31.50 24.51
N ASN A 580 8.96 -30.34 24.26
CA ASN A 580 10.40 -30.13 24.13
C ASN A 580 11.03 -31.04 23.07
N ALA A 581 10.27 -31.34 22.02
CA ALA A 581 10.74 -32.15 20.92
C ALA A 581 11.78 -31.37 20.12
N ASN A 582 12.84 -32.07 19.74
CA ASN A 582 13.72 -31.67 18.65
C ASN A 582 14.02 -32.95 17.88
N THR A 583 13.08 -33.30 17.01
CA THR A 583 13.07 -34.58 16.30
C THR A 583 13.15 -34.33 14.82
N HIS A 584 13.67 -35.29 14.07
CA HIS A 584 13.80 -35.15 12.63
C HIS A 584 13.68 -36.48 11.91
N ALA A 585 13.29 -36.43 10.64
CA ALA A 585 13.45 -37.50 9.67
C ALA A 585 14.40 -37.00 8.58
N THR A 586 15.54 -37.67 8.40
CA THR A 586 16.57 -37.31 7.44
C THR A 586 16.64 -38.37 6.36
N LEU A 587 16.68 -37.95 5.10
CA LEU A 587 16.78 -38.89 3.99
C LEU A 587 18.13 -39.60 3.98
N ASN A 588 18.13 -40.88 3.62
CA ASN A 588 19.31 -41.76 3.70
C ASN A 588 20.31 -41.60 2.55
N GLN A 589 20.01 -40.73 1.58
CA GLN A 589 20.86 -40.47 0.42
C GLN A 589 20.84 -38.99 0.02
N PRO A 590 21.93 -38.46 -0.55
CA PRO A 590 21.94 -37.15 -1.19
C PRO A 590 21.46 -37.22 -2.64
N PHE A 591 21.23 -36.04 -3.22
CA PHE A 591 20.94 -35.82 -4.64
C PHE A 591 22.06 -35.05 -5.31
N ASP A 592 22.40 -35.46 -6.53
CA ASP A 592 23.32 -34.76 -7.42
C ASP A 592 22.49 -33.86 -8.34
N LEU A 593 22.63 -32.54 -8.18
CA LEU A 593 21.99 -31.52 -8.99
C LEU A 593 22.99 -30.79 -9.89
N SER A 594 24.19 -31.35 -10.11
CA SER A 594 25.26 -30.66 -10.85
C SER A 594 24.92 -30.32 -12.30
N ASN A 595 24.03 -31.08 -12.94
CA ASN A 595 23.60 -30.84 -14.33
C ASN A 595 22.17 -30.31 -14.44
N SER A 596 21.49 -30.13 -13.30
CA SER A 596 20.13 -29.61 -13.28
C SER A 596 20.14 -28.11 -13.55
N VAL A 597 19.23 -27.61 -14.38
CA VAL A 597 18.95 -26.17 -14.51
C VAL A 597 17.82 -25.73 -13.59
N VAL A 598 16.93 -26.66 -13.25
CA VAL A 598 15.82 -26.46 -12.32
C VAL A 598 15.65 -27.73 -11.50
N ALA A 599 15.39 -27.59 -10.21
CA ALA A 599 15.10 -28.71 -9.32
C ALA A 599 14.08 -28.29 -8.28
N TRP A 600 13.26 -29.23 -7.82
CA TRP A 600 12.26 -28.96 -6.79
C TRP A 600 11.84 -30.23 -6.07
N VAL A 601 11.11 -30.04 -4.98
CA VAL A 601 10.49 -31.10 -4.20
C VAL A 601 8.99 -30.91 -4.16
N GLU A 602 8.25 -32.01 -4.28
CA GLU A 602 6.81 -32.07 -4.01
C GLU A 602 6.53 -33.11 -2.94
N PHE A 603 5.55 -32.85 -2.08
CA PHE A 603 4.97 -33.83 -1.18
C PHE A 603 3.58 -33.40 -0.76
N GLN A 604 2.72 -34.37 -0.45
CA GLN A 604 1.45 -34.11 0.20
C GLN A 604 1.72 -33.85 1.68
N THR A 605 1.10 -32.83 2.26
CA THR A 605 1.19 -32.56 3.68
C THR A 605 -0.15 -32.20 4.30
N ARG A 606 -0.28 -32.52 5.58
CA ARG A 606 -1.29 -31.98 6.48
C ARG A 606 -0.65 -31.84 7.86
N TYR A 607 -1.09 -30.85 8.62
CA TYR A 607 -0.53 -30.63 9.94
C TYR A 607 -1.51 -29.95 10.89
N ASP A 608 -1.35 -30.27 12.17
CA ASP A 608 -1.95 -29.52 13.27
C ASP A 608 -0.84 -29.34 14.31
N ILE A 609 -0.31 -28.13 14.37
CA ILE A 609 0.85 -27.72 15.16
C ILE A 609 0.45 -26.48 15.95
N GLU A 610 0.93 -26.33 17.19
CA GLU A 610 0.65 -25.13 17.99
C GLU A 610 1.14 -23.87 17.24
N LEU A 611 0.19 -23.04 16.81
CA LEU A 611 0.47 -21.79 16.09
C LEU A 611 1.42 -20.92 16.91
N ASN A 612 2.45 -20.38 16.25
CA ASN A 612 3.50 -19.52 16.82
C ASN A 612 4.41 -20.12 17.90
N TRP A 613 4.28 -21.39 18.29
CA TRP A 613 5.13 -21.99 19.33
C TRP A 613 5.91 -23.16 18.81
N ASP A 614 5.19 -24.12 18.24
CA ASP A 614 5.75 -25.32 17.68
C ASP A 614 5.86 -25.17 16.18
N TYR A 615 6.77 -25.91 15.57
CA TYR A 615 6.96 -25.81 14.12
C TYR A 615 7.67 -27.01 13.52
N VAL A 616 7.42 -27.22 12.23
CA VAL A 616 8.22 -28.10 11.39
C VAL A 616 8.98 -27.29 10.36
N GLN A 617 10.24 -27.64 10.09
CA GLN A 617 11.01 -27.13 8.97
C GLN A 617 11.34 -28.28 8.02
N PHE A 618 11.14 -28.05 6.72
CA PHE A 618 11.81 -28.81 5.69
C PHE A 618 13.14 -28.13 5.37
N MET A 619 14.25 -28.87 5.36
CA MET A 619 15.60 -28.29 5.34
C MET A 619 16.51 -29.04 4.39
N TYR A 620 17.52 -28.34 3.87
CA TYR A 620 18.60 -28.93 3.07
C TYR A 620 19.99 -28.82 3.71
N SER A 621 20.94 -29.60 3.21
CA SER A 621 22.38 -29.49 3.53
C SER A 621 23.24 -29.82 2.31
N ILE A 622 24.29 -29.02 2.07
CA ILE A 622 25.28 -29.20 0.99
C ILE A 622 26.70 -29.51 1.51
N ASP A 623 26.85 -29.71 2.82
CA ASP A 623 28.16 -29.88 3.48
C ASP A 623 28.28 -31.24 4.20
N GLY A 624 27.55 -32.24 3.71
CA GLY A 624 27.52 -33.57 4.30
C GLY A 624 26.79 -33.61 5.64
N GLN A 625 25.64 -32.92 5.73
CA GLN A 625 24.74 -32.88 6.91
C GLN A 625 25.31 -32.15 8.14
N GLN A 626 26.34 -31.31 7.98
CA GLN A 626 26.93 -30.56 9.10
C GLN A 626 26.09 -29.33 9.46
N THR A 627 25.63 -28.60 8.45
CA THR A 627 24.70 -27.47 8.59
C THR A 627 23.42 -27.72 7.83
N TRP A 628 22.31 -27.16 8.33
CA TRP A 628 20.98 -27.36 7.78
C TRP A 628 20.28 -26.02 7.64
N VAL A 629 19.77 -25.74 6.44
CA VAL A 629 19.11 -24.49 6.10
C VAL A 629 17.64 -24.76 5.78
N PRO A 630 16.68 -24.07 6.42
CA PRO A 630 15.26 -24.19 6.10
C PRO A 630 14.93 -23.78 4.66
N LEU A 631 14.02 -24.52 4.03
CA LEU A 631 13.52 -24.25 2.68
C LEU A 631 12.14 -23.58 2.74
N LYS A 632 11.95 -22.56 1.90
CA LYS A 632 10.65 -21.91 1.71
C LYS A 632 9.79 -22.73 0.75
N GLY A 633 8.61 -23.12 1.19
CA GLY A 633 7.57 -23.75 0.39
C GLY A 633 6.32 -22.88 0.26
N LYS A 634 5.35 -23.35 -0.51
CA LYS A 634 4.04 -22.73 -0.74
C LYS A 634 3.23 -22.52 0.53
N TYR A 635 3.30 -23.43 1.51
CA TYR A 635 2.56 -23.34 2.78
C TYR A 635 3.47 -23.03 3.98
N THR A 636 4.75 -22.71 3.75
CA THR A 636 5.60 -22.19 4.81
C THR A 636 5.24 -20.76 5.14
N GLN A 637 5.24 -20.43 6.44
CA GLN A 637 5.12 -19.09 6.97
C GLN A 637 6.46 -18.66 7.58
N THR A 638 6.68 -17.36 7.72
CA THR A 638 7.89 -16.84 8.37
C THR A 638 7.75 -17.02 9.88
N GLY A 639 8.75 -17.64 10.50
CA GLY A 639 8.74 -17.91 11.94
C GLY A 639 8.67 -16.65 12.80
N GLY A 640 7.81 -16.69 13.81
CA GLY A 640 7.62 -15.60 14.78
C GLY A 640 8.67 -15.57 15.89
N SER A 641 8.41 -14.76 16.92
CA SER A 641 9.31 -14.52 18.06
C SER A 641 9.53 -15.73 18.99
N ASN A 642 8.58 -16.66 19.02
CA ASN A 642 8.63 -17.90 19.80
C ASN A 642 9.13 -19.12 18.98
N GLN A 643 9.52 -18.89 17.72
CA GLN A 643 10.01 -19.91 16.78
C GLN A 643 11.39 -19.49 16.26
N ASP A 644 11.93 -20.19 15.25
CA ASP A 644 13.11 -19.72 14.52
C ASP A 644 12.75 -18.45 13.72
N THR A 645 12.93 -17.28 14.34
CA THR A 645 12.48 -16.00 13.81
C THR A 645 13.04 -15.72 12.42
N GLY A 646 12.16 -15.35 11.49
CA GLY A 646 12.54 -15.01 10.11
C GLY A 646 12.83 -16.22 9.21
N GLN A 647 12.71 -17.45 9.71
CA GLN A 647 12.95 -18.66 8.92
C GLN A 647 11.63 -19.26 8.39
N PRO A 648 11.60 -19.87 7.19
CA PRO A 648 10.41 -20.55 6.70
C PRO A 648 10.09 -21.80 7.52
N LEU A 649 8.85 -21.96 7.95
CA LEU A 649 8.38 -23.08 8.76
C LEU A 649 6.88 -23.37 8.60
N TYR A 650 6.44 -24.55 9.02
CA TYR A 650 5.04 -24.95 9.15
C TYR A 650 4.60 -24.84 10.60
N HIS A 651 3.50 -24.14 10.84
CA HIS A 651 2.84 -24.02 12.14
C HIS A 651 1.34 -23.75 11.95
N GLY A 652 0.53 -23.87 13.00
CA GLY A 652 -0.92 -23.75 12.90
C GLY A 652 -1.57 -25.01 12.33
N THR A 653 -2.73 -24.83 11.68
CA THR A 653 -3.60 -25.95 11.32
C THR A 653 -3.91 -25.98 9.82
N GLN A 654 -3.55 -27.09 9.16
CA GLN A 654 -3.86 -27.45 7.78
C GLN A 654 -4.36 -28.91 7.79
N ILE A 655 -5.64 -29.12 8.09
CA ILE A 655 -6.22 -30.47 8.27
C ILE A 655 -6.54 -31.20 6.96
N GLN A 656 -6.73 -30.47 5.87
CA GLN A 656 -6.87 -31.05 4.53
C GLN A 656 -5.49 -31.31 3.96
N TRP A 657 -5.32 -32.43 3.27
CA TRP A 657 -4.10 -32.70 2.51
C TRP A 657 -3.94 -31.65 1.42
N VAL A 658 -2.76 -31.06 1.38
CA VAL A 658 -2.35 -30.09 0.37
C VAL A 658 -1.02 -30.53 -0.24
N GLU A 659 -0.85 -30.28 -1.54
CA GLU A 659 0.40 -30.51 -2.23
C GLU A 659 1.36 -29.33 -2.01
N GLU A 660 2.43 -29.60 -1.27
CA GLU A 660 3.52 -28.67 -1.04
C GLU A 660 4.54 -28.74 -2.19
N THR A 661 5.08 -27.58 -2.57
CA THR A 661 6.07 -27.43 -3.63
C THR A 661 7.19 -26.52 -3.15
N VAL A 662 8.43 -26.99 -3.25
CA VAL A 662 9.62 -26.31 -2.74
C VAL A 662 10.65 -26.17 -3.85
N ASP A 663 10.95 -24.93 -4.27
CA ASP A 663 11.94 -24.63 -5.29
C ASP A 663 13.38 -24.84 -4.77
N LEU A 664 14.15 -25.66 -5.49
CA LEU A 664 15.54 -25.98 -5.22
C LEU A 664 16.49 -25.41 -6.30
N SER A 665 16.02 -24.54 -7.18
CA SER A 665 16.81 -24.03 -8.31
C SER A 665 18.06 -23.28 -7.86
N HIS A 666 18.03 -22.65 -6.67
CA HIS A 666 19.21 -22.06 -6.02
C HIS A 666 20.28 -23.08 -5.58
N LEU A 667 19.97 -24.38 -5.61
CA LEU A 667 20.87 -25.50 -5.30
C LEU A 667 21.33 -26.26 -6.55
N THR A 668 20.96 -25.81 -7.74
CA THR A 668 21.49 -26.34 -9.00
C THR A 668 23.01 -26.18 -9.05
N GLY A 669 23.70 -27.09 -9.76
CA GLY A 669 25.16 -27.16 -9.76
C GLY A 669 25.77 -27.89 -8.58
N GLN A 670 25.02 -28.16 -7.50
CA GLN A 670 25.54 -28.85 -6.31
C GLN A 670 25.58 -30.38 -6.50
N PRO A 671 26.72 -31.04 -6.27
CA PRO A 671 26.86 -32.50 -6.48
C PRO A 671 26.28 -33.33 -5.33
N GLU A 672 25.93 -32.71 -4.21
CA GLU A 672 25.50 -33.40 -3.00
C GLU A 672 24.53 -32.54 -2.19
N VAL A 673 23.22 -32.81 -2.32
CA VAL A 673 22.14 -32.12 -1.58
C VAL A 673 21.38 -33.13 -0.72
N TRP A 674 21.32 -32.89 0.59
CA TRP A 674 20.61 -33.72 1.57
C TRP A 674 19.33 -33.04 2.04
N PHE A 675 18.28 -33.81 2.38
CA PHE A 675 17.03 -33.28 2.92
C PHE A 675 16.66 -33.85 4.30
N ARG A 676 15.96 -33.04 5.10
CA ARG A 676 15.31 -33.50 6.33
C ARG A 676 14.05 -32.70 6.64
N PHE A 677 13.14 -33.33 7.38
CA PHE A 677 12.11 -32.64 8.15
C PHE A 677 12.51 -32.59 9.61
N ARG A 678 12.25 -31.47 10.30
CA ARG A 678 12.58 -31.28 11.72
C ARG A 678 11.40 -30.66 12.45
N LEU A 679 10.91 -31.32 13.49
CA LEU A 679 9.95 -30.78 14.45
C LEU A 679 10.68 -30.18 15.64
N ILE A 680 10.28 -28.96 16.01
CA ILE A 680 10.59 -28.33 17.28
C ILE A 680 9.28 -28.07 18.02
N SER A 681 9.24 -28.47 19.29
CA SER A 681 8.15 -28.11 20.18
C SER A 681 8.63 -27.54 21.49
N ASP A 682 7.80 -26.71 22.10
CA ASP A 682 8.03 -26.09 23.39
C ASP A 682 7.62 -27.04 24.54
N ALA A 683 7.66 -26.54 25.78
CA ALA A 683 7.42 -27.38 26.94
C ALA A 683 5.96 -27.85 27.15
N TRP A 684 4.97 -27.37 26.39
CA TRP A 684 3.57 -27.74 26.61
C TRP A 684 2.65 -27.53 25.42
N ILE A 685 1.46 -28.13 25.49
CA ILE A 685 0.52 -28.20 24.35
C ILE A 685 1.16 -29.03 23.23
N ASN A 686 0.43 -30.03 22.82
CA ASN A 686 0.83 -30.84 21.71
C ASN A 686 -0.41 -31.17 20.90
N ARG A 687 -0.18 -31.31 19.61
CA ARG A 687 -1.22 -31.53 18.61
C ARG A 687 -0.86 -32.74 17.78
N GLU A 688 -1.68 -33.06 16.78
CA GLU A 688 -1.48 -34.27 15.95
C GLU A 688 -0.14 -34.26 15.20
N GLY A 689 0.48 -33.10 15.01
CA GLY A 689 1.78 -32.94 14.39
C GLY A 689 1.69 -32.77 12.88
N PHE A 690 2.76 -33.15 12.20
CA PHE A 690 2.99 -32.99 10.78
C PHE A 690 3.06 -34.36 10.10
N TYR A 691 2.31 -34.47 9.02
CA TYR A 691 2.28 -35.65 8.17
C TYR A 691 2.77 -35.24 6.78
N PHE A 692 3.58 -36.10 6.17
CA PHE A 692 3.89 -35.97 4.76
C PHE A 692 3.82 -37.32 4.04
N ASP A 693 3.46 -37.26 2.77
CA ASP A 693 3.18 -38.40 1.92
C ASP A 693 3.61 -38.11 0.47
N ASP A 694 3.80 -39.14 -0.33
CA ASP A 694 4.19 -39.03 -1.76
C ASP A 694 5.37 -38.06 -2.02
N PHE A 695 6.46 -38.20 -1.25
CA PHE A 695 7.63 -37.32 -1.36
C PHE A 695 8.41 -37.58 -2.65
N THR A 696 8.55 -36.54 -3.47
CA THR A 696 9.16 -36.62 -4.80
C THR A 696 10.22 -35.53 -4.98
N VAL A 697 11.39 -35.91 -5.49
CA VAL A 697 12.44 -35.00 -5.91
C VAL A 697 12.51 -35.02 -7.42
N TYR A 698 12.44 -33.83 -8.02
CA TYR A 698 12.51 -33.66 -9.46
C TYR A 698 13.73 -32.83 -9.84
N SER A 699 14.23 -33.10 -11.05
CA SER A 699 15.14 -32.21 -11.73
C SER A 699 14.81 -32.14 -13.21
N LEU A 700 15.11 -30.99 -13.79
CA LEU A 700 15.14 -30.81 -15.23
C LEU A 700 16.56 -30.44 -15.63
N GLU A 701 17.17 -31.27 -16.47
CA GLU A 701 18.46 -30.97 -17.10
C GLU A 701 18.21 -30.23 -18.42
N GLN A 702 19.13 -29.33 -18.78
CA GLN A 702 19.08 -28.66 -20.08
C GLN A 702 19.64 -29.58 -21.16
N SER A 703 18.92 -29.75 -22.26
CA SER A 703 19.52 -30.40 -23.43
C SER A 703 20.42 -29.41 -24.18
N GLU A 704 21.66 -29.81 -24.47
CA GLU A 704 22.60 -28.97 -25.23
C GLU A 704 22.05 -28.61 -26.62
N GLY A 705 22.04 -27.31 -26.93
CA GLY A 705 21.92 -26.79 -28.29
C GLY A 705 21.89 -25.26 -28.32
N PHE A 706 22.44 -24.70 -29.40
CA PHE A 706 22.48 -23.27 -29.68
C PHE A 706 21.33 -22.91 -30.61
N PHE A 707 20.41 -22.05 -30.17
CA PHE A 707 19.24 -21.65 -30.94
C PHE A 707 19.03 -20.15 -30.93
N PHE A 708 18.59 -19.64 -32.08
CA PHE A 708 18.26 -18.24 -32.33
C PHE A 708 16.82 -18.17 -32.82
N PHE A 709 15.93 -17.56 -32.05
CA PHE A 709 14.51 -17.42 -32.36
C PHE A 709 14.06 -15.97 -32.18
N PRO A 710 14.48 -15.05 -33.06
CA PRO A 710 14.02 -13.67 -33.00
C PRO A 710 12.51 -13.58 -33.29
N PRO A 711 11.86 -12.46 -32.96
CA PRO A 711 10.42 -12.30 -33.20
C PRO A 711 10.09 -12.40 -34.68
N GLU A 712 8.94 -13.01 -35.02
CA GLU A 712 8.46 -13.06 -36.43
C GLU A 712 8.17 -11.64 -36.96
N SER A 713 7.76 -10.72 -36.09
CA SER A 713 7.50 -9.32 -36.44
C SER A 713 7.73 -8.36 -35.27
N VAL A 714 8.07 -7.11 -35.58
CA VAL A 714 8.12 -6.00 -34.63
C VAL A 714 7.35 -4.83 -35.22
N SER A 715 6.50 -4.18 -34.43
CA SER A 715 5.73 -3.00 -34.87
C SER A 715 5.93 -1.80 -33.97
N PHE A 716 5.97 -0.60 -34.53
CA PHE A 716 6.06 0.67 -33.79
C PHE A 716 5.34 1.80 -34.55
N TYR A 717 5.03 2.92 -33.89
CA TYR A 717 4.41 4.06 -34.58
C TYR A 717 5.45 4.85 -35.38
N GLN A 718 5.07 5.39 -36.55
CA GLN A 718 5.99 6.03 -37.52
C GLN A 718 6.90 7.16 -37.02
N HIS A 719 6.60 7.72 -35.84
CA HIS A 719 7.40 8.78 -35.19
C HIS A 719 8.32 8.26 -34.06
N GLU A 720 8.21 6.99 -33.71
CA GLU A 720 8.95 6.33 -32.64
C GLU A 720 10.15 5.55 -33.19
N GLU A 721 10.97 5.04 -32.28
CA GLU A 721 11.95 3.98 -32.53
C GLU A 721 11.61 2.78 -31.65
N THR A 722 11.96 1.58 -32.13
CA THR A 722 11.83 0.35 -31.36
C THR A 722 13.19 -0.32 -31.22
N THR A 723 13.31 -1.26 -30.30
CA THR A 723 14.56 -1.95 -30.04
C THR A 723 14.35 -3.45 -30.07
N ILE A 724 15.27 -4.17 -30.71
CA ILE A 724 15.35 -5.63 -30.63
C ILE A 724 16.59 -5.99 -29.82
N ASP A 725 16.39 -6.69 -28.71
CA ASP A 725 17.46 -7.24 -27.89
C ASP A 725 17.62 -8.74 -28.17
N PHE A 726 18.59 -9.09 -29.02
CA PHE A 726 18.86 -10.47 -29.41
C PHE A 726 19.35 -11.35 -28.26
N THR A 727 19.75 -10.78 -27.12
CA THR A 727 20.04 -11.58 -25.92
C THR A 727 18.81 -12.33 -25.41
N GLU A 728 17.62 -11.80 -25.67
CA GLU A 728 16.35 -12.42 -25.29
C GLU A 728 15.94 -13.56 -26.21
N PHE A 729 16.59 -13.71 -27.36
CA PHE A 729 16.22 -14.65 -28.43
C PHE A 729 17.26 -15.75 -28.68
N ILE A 730 18.32 -15.79 -27.87
CA ILE A 730 19.37 -16.80 -27.92
C ILE A 730 19.33 -17.72 -26.69
N SER A 731 19.66 -18.99 -26.88
CA SER A 731 19.63 -20.01 -25.82
C SER A 731 20.95 -20.17 -25.05
N TRP A 732 21.94 -19.31 -25.28
CA TRP A 732 23.28 -19.43 -24.74
C TRP A 732 23.81 -18.08 -24.21
N GLU A 733 24.82 -18.15 -23.34
CA GLU A 733 25.49 -16.96 -22.80
C GLU A 733 26.44 -16.35 -23.84
N LEU A 734 26.29 -15.06 -24.10
CA LEU A 734 27.08 -14.32 -25.10
C LEU A 734 28.55 -14.19 -24.70
N ASP A 735 29.45 -14.57 -25.60
CA ASP A 735 30.85 -14.20 -25.53
C ASP A 735 31.11 -12.95 -26.38
N SER A 736 31.25 -11.84 -25.67
CA SER A 736 31.44 -10.52 -26.29
C SER A 736 32.68 -10.37 -27.17
N GLU A 737 33.67 -11.28 -27.09
CA GLU A 737 34.86 -11.22 -27.95
C GLU A 737 34.63 -11.79 -29.35
N ILE A 738 33.57 -12.59 -29.55
CA ILE A 738 33.39 -13.42 -30.75
C ILE A 738 31.96 -13.42 -31.33
N PHE A 739 31.04 -12.65 -30.76
CA PHE A 739 29.70 -12.43 -31.30
C PHE A 739 29.70 -11.33 -32.37
N GLU A 740 29.03 -11.58 -33.49
CA GLU A 740 28.78 -10.62 -34.57
C GLU A 740 27.28 -10.60 -34.91
N LEU A 741 26.71 -9.40 -35.07
CA LEU A 741 25.33 -9.16 -35.51
C LEU A 741 25.33 -8.30 -36.77
N ASP A 742 24.60 -8.74 -37.80
CA ASP A 742 24.50 -8.11 -39.11
C ASP A 742 23.05 -8.18 -39.64
N TRP A 743 22.72 -7.38 -40.65
CA TRP A 743 21.39 -7.35 -41.25
C TRP A 743 21.41 -6.95 -42.74
N GLU A 744 20.34 -7.25 -43.47
CA GLU A 744 20.16 -6.76 -44.84
C GLU A 744 19.75 -5.28 -44.85
N ASP A 745 20.49 -4.44 -45.59
CA ASP A 745 20.20 -3.01 -45.76
C ASP A 745 18.73 -2.78 -46.20
N ASN A 746 18.06 -1.81 -45.57
CA ASN A 746 16.68 -1.43 -45.90
C ASN A 746 16.57 0.08 -46.20
N GLU A 747 15.75 0.45 -47.20
CA GLU A 747 15.57 1.85 -47.60
C GLU A 747 14.60 2.62 -46.68
N ASN A 748 13.65 1.93 -46.06
CA ASN A 748 12.59 2.52 -45.23
C ASN A 748 12.95 2.58 -43.73
N PHE A 749 13.88 1.73 -43.29
CA PHE A 749 14.30 1.64 -41.89
C PHE A 749 15.79 1.91 -41.70
N GLU A 750 16.13 2.76 -40.73
CA GLU A 750 17.48 2.91 -40.21
C GLU A 750 17.66 1.98 -39.01
N ILE A 751 18.70 1.15 -39.05
CA ILE A 751 19.04 0.20 -37.98
C ILE A 751 20.42 0.56 -37.42
N GLU A 752 20.52 0.71 -36.11
CA GLU A 752 21.76 1.05 -35.41
C GLU A 752 22.02 0.07 -34.25
N ILE A 753 23.25 -0.45 -34.16
CA ILE A 753 23.69 -1.24 -33.01
C ILE A 753 23.84 -0.31 -31.81
N ILE A 754 23.07 -0.57 -30.76
CA ILE A 754 23.10 0.20 -29.50
C ILE A 754 23.76 -0.58 -28.35
N ASP A 755 23.82 -1.91 -28.46
CA ASP A 755 24.65 -2.79 -27.61
C ASP A 755 25.03 -4.05 -28.41
N ILE A 756 25.91 -4.89 -27.88
CA ILE A 756 26.53 -6.01 -28.60
C ILE A 756 25.55 -6.89 -29.38
N ALA A 757 24.37 -7.15 -28.81
CA ALA A 757 23.30 -7.94 -29.41
C ALA A 757 21.99 -7.13 -29.47
N LYS A 758 22.05 -5.81 -29.48
CA LYS A 758 20.87 -4.94 -29.39
C LYS A 758 20.88 -3.90 -30.50
N VAL A 759 19.77 -3.80 -31.23
CA VAL A 759 19.60 -2.83 -32.33
C VAL A 759 18.41 -1.92 -32.08
N SER A 760 18.58 -0.63 -32.34
CA SER A 760 17.49 0.31 -32.50
C SER A 760 17.05 0.33 -33.96
N ILE A 761 15.74 0.37 -34.19
CA ILE A 761 15.10 0.43 -35.51
C ILE A 761 14.17 1.64 -35.52
N ARG A 762 14.33 2.52 -36.51
CA ARG A 762 13.45 3.67 -36.74
C ARG A 762 13.19 3.86 -38.22
N ASN A 763 12.16 4.64 -38.55
CA ASN A 763 11.91 5.02 -39.93
C ASN A 763 13.02 5.94 -40.48
N SER A 764 13.49 5.66 -41.69
CA SER A 764 14.32 6.58 -42.49
C SER A 764 13.54 7.84 -42.89
N ASP A 765 12.23 7.71 -43.09
CA ASP A 765 11.28 8.79 -43.33
C ASP A 765 10.13 8.70 -42.33
N ILE A 766 10.01 9.68 -41.43
CA ILE A 766 9.01 9.71 -40.35
C ILE A 766 7.55 9.70 -40.82
N TYR A 767 7.30 9.91 -42.12
CA TYR A 767 5.97 9.83 -42.72
C TYR A 767 5.66 8.47 -43.39
N TRP A 768 6.63 7.57 -43.43
CA TRP A 768 6.45 6.26 -44.02
C TRP A 768 5.68 5.34 -43.07
N THR A 769 4.75 4.56 -43.64
CA THR A 769 4.02 3.49 -42.96
C THR A 769 4.01 2.27 -43.87
N GLY A 770 4.04 1.10 -43.27
CA GLY A 770 4.11 -0.15 -44.00
C GLY A 770 4.90 -1.20 -43.25
N GLU A 771 5.06 -2.35 -43.89
CA GLU A 771 5.77 -3.51 -43.35
C GLU A 771 6.87 -3.92 -44.34
N GLU A 772 8.09 -4.14 -43.85
CA GLU A 772 9.19 -4.73 -44.62
C GLU A 772 9.75 -5.95 -43.91
N ASN A 773 10.22 -6.92 -44.69
CA ASN A 773 10.90 -8.10 -44.15
C ASN A 773 12.41 -7.87 -44.19
N ILE A 774 13.06 -7.90 -43.03
CA ILE A 774 14.52 -7.67 -42.88
C ILE A 774 15.17 -8.96 -42.40
N LEU A 775 16.20 -9.43 -43.13
CA LEU A 775 17.01 -10.58 -42.71
C LEU A 775 18.05 -10.13 -41.70
N PHE A 776 18.00 -10.66 -40.49
CA PHE A 776 19.03 -10.51 -39.46
C PHE A 776 19.91 -11.75 -39.42
N MET A 777 21.20 -11.56 -39.19
CA MET A 777 22.22 -12.61 -39.14
C MET A 777 23.05 -12.45 -37.88
N ILE A 778 23.19 -13.51 -37.09
CA ILE A 778 24.12 -13.57 -35.97
C ILE A 778 25.16 -14.64 -36.18
N THR A 779 26.40 -14.36 -35.78
CA THR A 779 27.51 -15.30 -35.84
C THR A 779 28.25 -15.36 -34.51
N GLU A 780 28.46 -16.57 -33.98
CA GLU A 780 29.28 -16.78 -32.79
C GLU A 780 29.97 -18.14 -32.84
N ASN A 781 31.26 -18.20 -32.51
CA ASN A 781 32.05 -19.45 -32.54
C ASN A 781 32.03 -20.21 -33.90
N ASN A 782 31.86 -19.51 -35.03
CA ASN A 782 31.64 -20.06 -36.38
C ASN A 782 30.29 -20.79 -36.58
N LEU A 783 29.33 -20.59 -35.67
CA LEU A 783 27.93 -20.89 -35.90
C LEU A 783 27.27 -19.63 -36.45
N GLU A 784 26.50 -19.77 -37.52
CA GLU A 784 25.79 -18.67 -38.18
C GLU A 784 24.30 -19.00 -38.14
N PHE A 785 23.50 -18.08 -37.61
CA PHE A 785 22.05 -18.15 -37.59
C PHE A 785 21.49 -16.94 -38.33
N SER A 786 20.40 -17.12 -39.05
CA SER A 786 19.73 -16.03 -39.74
C SER A 786 18.23 -16.21 -39.75
N GLU A 787 17.50 -15.12 -39.63
CA GLU A 787 16.04 -15.13 -39.59
C GLU A 787 15.47 -13.85 -40.18
N VAL A 788 14.28 -13.94 -40.78
CA VAL A 788 13.57 -12.81 -41.37
C VAL A 788 12.57 -12.25 -40.36
N ILE A 789 12.68 -10.97 -40.04
CA ILE A 789 11.77 -10.26 -39.13
C ILE A 789 10.94 -9.27 -39.95
N ALA A 790 9.61 -9.33 -39.82
CA ALA A 790 8.71 -8.34 -40.39
C ALA A 790 8.69 -7.08 -39.51
N VAL A 791 9.22 -5.98 -39.99
CA VAL A 791 9.24 -4.69 -39.29
C VAL A 791 8.10 -3.83 -39.83
N GLU A 792 7.13 -3.52 -38.98
CA GLU A 792 5.93 -2.73 -39.30
C GLU A 792 6.00 -1.33 -38.67
N SER A 793 5.84 -0.30 -39.49
CA SER A 793 5.60 1.07 -39.06
C SER A 793 4.12 1.41 -39.17
N LYS A 794 3.48 1.63 -38.03
CA LYS A 794 2.05 1.96 -37.91
C LYS A 794 1.83 3.47 -38.04
N PRO A 795 0.72 3.90 -38.68
CA PRO A 795 0.36 5.31 -38.69
C PRO A 795 0.06 5.80 -37.28
N VAL A 796 0.49 7.03 -36.95
CA VAL A 796 0.02 7.73 -35.75
C VAL A 796 -1.52 7.83 -35.83
N PRO A 797 -2.27 7.55 -34.75
CA PRO A 797 -3.71 7.79 -34.70
C PRO A 797 -4.10 9.25 -34.93
N ALA A 798 -5.33 9.46 -35.40
CA ALA A 798 -5.88 10.80 -35.54
C ALA A 798 -6.28 11.39 -34.18
N PRO A 799 -6.12 12.71 -33.97
CA PRO A 799 -6.63 13.37 -32.78
C PRO A 799 -8.16 13.45 -32.75
N ILE A 800 -8.72 13.57 -31.56
CA ILE A 800 -10.16 13.60 -31.33
C ILE A 800 -10.55 14.92 -30.67
N ILE A 801 -11.41 15.70 -31.33
CA ILE A 801 -12.03 16.88 -30.73
C ILE A 801 -13.22 16.41 -29.87
N THR A 802 -13.10 16.53 -28.55
CA THR A 802 -14.09 16.02 -27.57
C THR A 802 -15.13 17.07 -27.17
N GLY A 803 -14.87 18.36 -27.43
CA GLY A 803 -15.84 19.43 -27.21
C GLY A 803 -15.30 20.83 -27.49
N GLN A 804 -16.05 21.84 -27.03
CA GLN A 804 -15.69 23.26 -27.17
C GLN A 804 -16.12 24.12 -25.96
N GLU A 805 -15.50 25.29 -25.83
CA GLU A 805 -15.96 26.38 -24.97
C GLU A 805 -17.12 27.19 -25.59
N GLU A 806 -17.85 27.95 -24.77
CA GLU A 806 -18.89 28.86 -25.26
C GLU A 806 -18.28 30.00 -26.10
N ALA A 807 -18.74 30.14 -27.35
CA ALA A 807 -18.31 31.18 -28.28
C ALA A 807 -19.49 32.07 -28.67
N THR A 808 -19.36 33.39 -28.46
CA THR A 808 -20.41 34.37 -28.82
C THR A 808 -19.82 35.58 -29.55
N VAL A 809 -20.52 36.09 -30.56
CA VAL A 809 -20.16 37.30 -31.31
C VAL A 809 -21.41 38.14 -31.63
N VAL A 810 -21.24 39.43 -31.90
CA VAL A 810 -22.33 40.32 -32.35
C VAL A 810 -22.51 40.28 -33.87
N PRO A 811 -23.71 40.53 -34.42
CA PRO A 811 -23.94 40.59 -35.86
C PRO A 811 -22.97 41.55 -36.58
N GLY A 812 -22.30 41.06 -37.63
CA GLY A 812 -21.29 41.81 -38.39
C GLY A 812 -20.00 42.13 -37.62
N GLY A 813 -19.78 41.54 -36.44
CA GLY A 813 -18.53 41.61 -35.69
C GLY A 813 -17.60 40.42 -36.00
N SER A 814 -16.30 40.60 -35.82
CA SER A 814 -15.31 39.54 -36.09
C SER A 814 -15.08 38.67 -34.84
N PHE A 815 -15.23 37.35 -34.96
CA PHE A 815 -14.87 36.38 -33.91
C PHE A 815 -13.44 35.88 -34.14
N TYR A 816 -12.57 36.01 -33.14
CA TYR A 816 -11.19 35.55 -33.22
C TYR A 816 -11.07 34.16 -32.61
N PHE A 817 -10.89 33.15 -33.46
CA PHE A 817 -10.68 31.78 -33.01
C PHE A 817 -9.31 31.63 -32.31
N GLN A 818 -9.33 30.97 -31.16
CA GLN A 818 -8.17 30.54 -30.39
C GLN A 818 -8.25 29.03 -30.17
N PRO A 819 -7.11 28.31 -30.20
CA PRO A 819 -7.10 26.87 -29.95
C PRO A 819 -7.81 26.46 -28.66
N SER A 820 -7.72 27.27 -27.60
CA SER A 820 -8.40 27.02 -26.31
C SER A 820 -9.92 26.94 -26.37
N TYR A 821 -10.56 27.26 -27.51
CA TYR A 821 -11.98 27.02 -27.69
C TYR A 821 -12.33 25.56 -27.96
N LEU A 822 -11.37 24.69 -28.27
CA LEU A 822 -11.59 23.26 -28.47
C LEU A 822 -10.95 22.44 -27.35
N PHE A 823 -11.62 21.36 -26.99
CA PHE A 823 -11.04 20.28 -26.18
C PHE A 823 -10.61 19.17 -27.12
N VAL A 824 -9.33 18.83 -27.11
CA VAL A 824 -8.73 17.85 -28.02
C VAL A 824 -7.94 16.83 -27.20
N GLU A 825 -8.22 15.56 -27.44
CA GLU A 825 -7.49 14.41 -26.91
C GLU A 825 -6.69 13.76 -28.05
N ASP A 826 -5.43 13.41 -27.76
CA ASP A 826 -4.54 12.68 -28.66
C ASP A 826 -3.69 11.71 -27.84
N ALA A 827 -3.38 10.55 -28.41
CA ALA A 827 -2.67 9.49 -27.71
C ALA A 827 -1.18 9.80 -27.50
N PHE A 828 -0.58 10.71 -28.28
CA PHE A 828 0.87 10.93 -28.34
C PHE A 828 1.29 12.40 -28.19
N PHE A 829 0.46 13.37 -28.59
CA PHE A 829 0.83 14.80 -28.65
C PHE A 829 0.00 15.69 -27.73
N GLN A 830 0.56 16.82 -27.29
CA GLN A 830 -0.11 17.73 -26.38
C GLN A 830 -0.74 18.93 -27.11
N TYR A 831 -2.07 19.04 -27.03
CA TYR A 831 -2.81 20.17 -27.59
C TYR A 831 -2.63 21.45 -26.75
N PRO A 832 -2.46 22.66 -27.35
CA PRO A 832 -2.49 22.97 -28.79
C PRO A 832 -1.11 23.14 -29.45
N GLU A 833 0.00 22.92 -28.75
CA GLU A 833 1.32 23.34 -29.21
C GLU A 833 1.79 22.58 -30.46
N ASP A 834 1.43 21.30 -30.56
CA ASP A 834 1.86 20.40 -31.64
C ASP A 834 0.81 20.22 -32.75
N PHE A 835 -0.19 21.11 -32.83
CA PHE A 835 -1.36 20.92 -33.69
C PHE A 835 -1.57 22.05 -34.69
N ASP A 836 -1.81 21.68 -35.94
CA ASP A 836 -2.35 22.57 -36.97
C ASP A 836 -3.89 22.58 -36.90
N ILE A 837 -4.50 23.76 -37.03
CA ILE A 837 -5.96 23.92 -36.99
C ILE A 837 -6.45 24.51 -38.31
N ILE A 838 -7.45 23.86 -38.90
CA ILE A 838 -8.07 24.26 -40.15
C ILE A 838 -9.52 24.59 -39.90
N LEU A 839 -9.90 25.84 -40.18
CA LEU A 839 -11.29 26.31 -40.17
C LEU A 839 -11.83 26.29 -41.60
N PHE A 840 -13.06 25.83 -41.79
CA PHE A 840 -13.72 25.79 -43.10
C PHE A 840 -14.71 26.94 -43.29
N GLU A 841 -14.77 27.47 -44.52
CA GLU A 841 -15.73 28.52 -44.92
C GLU A 841 -17.19 28.00 -44.88
N GLY A 842 -18.14 28.87 -44.56
CA GLY A 842 -19.56 28.55 -44.48
C GLY A 842 -20.46 29.49 -45.29
N GLU A 843 -21.78 29.24 -45.28
CA GLU A 843 -22.74 30.04 -46.07
C GLU A 843 -23.05 31.41 -45.45
N GLU A 844 -22.94 31.54 -44.12
CA GLU A 844 -23.41 32.71 -43.34
C GLU A 844 -22.27 33.43 -42.59
N TYR A 845 -21.02 33.07 -42.90
CA TYR A 845 -19.81 33.70 -42.37
C TYR A 845 -18.65 33.54 -43.35
N ASN A 846 -17.63 34.39 -43.22
CA ASN A 846 -16.37 34.27 -43.96
C ASN A 846 -15.20 34.11 -42.99
N ILE A 847 -14.16 33.36 -43.39
CA ILE A 847 -12.90 33.28 -42.65
C ILE A 847 -11.91 34.30 -43.20
N VAL A 848 -11.59 35.30 -42.39
CA VAL A 848 -10.62 36.35 -42.68
C VAL A 848 -9.32 36.03 -41.95
N ALA A 849 -8.19 36.20 -42.63
CA ALA A 849 -6.84 36.00 -42.05
C ALA A 849 -6.58 34.62 -41.39
N GLY A 850 -7.36 33.59 -41.74
CA GLY A 850 -7.14 32.18 -41.36
C GLY A 850 -7.71 31.77 -40.00
N ASN A 851 -7.99 32.70 -39.10
CA ASN A 851 -8.54 32.42 -37.77
C ASN A 851 -9.61 33.43 -37.29
N ILE A 852 -10.07 34.31 -38.18
CA ILE A 852 -11.11 35.29 -37.86
C ILE A 852 -12.38 34.89 -38.59
N ILE A 853 -13.45 34.61 -37.86
CA ILE A 853 -14.76 34.24 -38.40
C ILE A 853 -15.66 35.48 -38.36
N GLU A 854 -16.07 35.97 -39.53
CA GLU A 854 -16.95 37.13 -39.66
C GLU A 854 -18.34 36.69 -40.13
N PRO A 855 -19.36 36.69 -39.24
CA PRO A 855 -20.75 36.46 -39.63
C PRO A 855 -21.23 37.52 -40.62
N GLU A 856 -22.13 37.14 -41.52
CA GLU A 856 -22.84 38.09 -42.36
C GLU A 856 -23.58 39.15 -41.52
N SER A 857 -23.61 40.38 -42.02
CA SER A 857 -23.95 41.57 -41.22
C SER A 857 -25.37 41.60 -40.61
N ASP A 858 -26.28 40.78 -41.13
CA ASP A 858 -27.67 40.63 -40.69
C ASP A 858 -27.99 39.25 -40.07
N PHE A 859 -26.99 38.38 -39.92
CA PHE A 859 -27.16 37.05 -39.32
C PHE A 859 -27.33 37.12 -37.79
N LEU A 860 -28.27 36.33 -37.27
CA LEU A 860 -28.57 36.17 -35.84
C LEU A 860 -28.92 34.70 -35.58
N GLY A 861 -28.30 34.09 -34.58
CA GLY A 861 -28.42 32.65 -34.31
C GLY A 861 -27.05 31.99 -34.27
N ASN A 862 -27.02 30.67 -34.37
CA ASN A 862 -25.78 29.91 -34.19
C ASN A 862 -25.14 29.63 -35.55
N LEU A 863 -23.87 30.02 -35.70
CA LEU A 863 -23.02 29.62 -36.81
C LEU A 863 -22.43 28.25 -36.52
N ILE A 864 -22.44 27.37 -37.52
CA ILE A 864 -21.71 26.11 -37.49
C ILE A 864 -20.46 26.28 -38.33
N VAL A 865 -19.31 26.24 -37.67
CA VAL A 865 -18.00 26.37 -38.27
C VAL A 865 -17.32 25.01 -38.23
N PRO A 866 -17.19 24.29 -39.37
CA PRO A 866 -16.45 23.05 -39.37
C PRO A 866 -14.98 23.33 -39.06
N VAL A 867 -14.40 22.55 -38.15
CA VAL A 867 -13.02 22.66 -37.69
C VAL A 867 -12.36 21.29 -37.73
N LEU A 868 -11.09 21.28 -38.10
CA LEU A 868 -10.24 20.10 -38.09
C LEU A 868 -8.95 20.44 -37.34
N VAL A 869 -8.46 19.51 -36.53
CA VAL A 869 -7.13 19.59 -35.90
C VAL A 869 -6.23 18.48 -36.44
N ASN A 870 -4.97 18.79 -36.73
CA ASN A 870 -3.99 17.85 -37.28
C ASN A 870 -2.78 17.80 -36.34
N ASN A 871 -2.36 16.59 -35.96
CA ASN A 871 -1.24 16.37 -35.02
C ASN A 871 0.15 16.32 -35.71
N GLY A 872 0.27 16.91 -36.90
CA GLY A 872 1.45 16.80 -37.76
C GLY A 872 1.49 15.53 -38.63
N PHE A 873 0.60 14.56 -38.39
CA PHE A 873 0.55 13.28 -39.12
C PHE A 873 -0.83 12.94 -39.69
N GLN A 874 -1.88 13.06 -38.88
CA GLN A 874 -3.25 12.75 -39.25
C GLN A 874 -4.21 13.89 -38.91
N ASP A 875 -5.25 13.99 -39.73
CA ASP A 875 -6.37 14.90 -39.53
C ASP A 875 -7.40 14.28 -38.56
N SER A 876 -7.95 15.07 -37.64
CA SER A 876 -9.14 14.70 -36.88
C SER A 876 -10.34 14.54 -37.80
N GLU A 877 -11.39 13.87 -37.30
CA GLU A 877 -12.72 14.07 -37.87
C GLU A 877 -13.14 15.54 -37.77
N VAL A 878 -13.95 16.00 -38.73
CA VAL A 878 -14.41 17.38 -38.77
C VAL A 878 -15.41 17.62 -37.64
N PHE A 879 -15.09 18.56 -36.75
CA PHE A 879 -15.94 18.99 -35.65
C PHE A 879 -16.75 20.23 -36.03
N GLU A 880 -18.06 20.19 -35.80
CA GLU A 880 -18.98 21.30 -36.08
C GLU A 880 -19.00 22.29 -34.90
N MET A 881 -18.05 23.23 -34.87
CA MET A 881 -17.97 24.24 -33.81
C MET A 881 -19.14 25.23 -33.90
N GLU A 882 -19.84 25.46 -32.79
CA GLU A 882 -20.96 26.37 -32.70
C GLU A 882 -20.54 27.74 -32.16
N ILE A 883 -20.88 28.82 -32.88
CA ILE A 883 -20.67 30.21 -32.44
C ILE A 883 -22.00 30.94 -32.42
N THR A 884 -22.42 31.44 -31.26
CA THR A 884 -23.68 32.17 -31.10
C THR A 884 -23.55 33.62 -31.55
N VAL A 885 -24.34 34.04 -32.54
CA VAL A 885 -24.43 35.43 -33.00
C VAL A 885 -25.65 36.10 -32.36
N ALA A 886 -25.41 36.94 -31.35
CA ALA A 886 -26.47 37.53 -30.52
C ALA A 886 -26.46 39.08 -30.56
N PRO A 887 -27.62 39.75 -30.49
CA PRO A 887 -27.68 41.21 -30.48
C PRO A 887 -27.05 41.76 -29.20
N GLU A 888 -26.29 42.85 -29.34
CA GLU A 888 -25.61 43.54 -28.25
C GLU A 888 -26.61 43.91 -27.12
N THR A 889 -26.57 43.17 -26.01
CA THR A 889 -27.30 43.47 -24.78
C THR A 889 -26.29 43.90 -23.73
N ALA A 890 -26.15 45.22 -23.57
CA ALA A 890 -25.42 45.90 -22.48
C ALA A 890 -24.19 45.14 -21.96
N ILE A 891 -23.13 45.12 -22.78
CA ILE A 891 -21.80 44.72 -22.34
C ILE A 891 -21.39 45.71 -21.24
N HIS A 892 -21.09 45.16 -20.07
CA HIS A 892 -20.38 45.86 -19.00
C HIS A 892 -19.11 46.47 -19.58
N GLU A 893 -18.91 47.78 -19.41
CA GLU A 893 -17.56 48.37 -19.48
C GLU A 893 -16.70 47.66 -18.43
N THR A 894 -15.96 46.62 -18.83
CA THR A 894 -14.86 46.13 -18.03
C THR A 894 -13.72 47.13 -18.19
N GLU A 895 -13.53 47.94 -17.15
CA GLU A 895 -12.23 48.55 -16.92
C GLU A 895 -11.20 47.42 -16.88
N ASN A 896 -10.42 47.25 -17.96
CA ASN A 896 -9.40 46.21 -18.02
C ASN A 896 -8.32 46.52 -16.98
N GLU A 897 -8.35 45.76 -15.90
CA GLU A 897 -7.44 45.80 -14.75
C GLU A 897 -6.78 44.43 -14.63
N ILE A 898 -5.46 44.39 -14.81
CA ILE A 898 -4.66 43.17 -14.66
C ILE A 898 -3.97 43.23 -13.31
N ASN A 899 -4.20 42.22 -12.47
CA ASN A 899 -3.53 42.04 -11.19
C ASN A 899 -2.56 40.86 -11.28
N LEU A 900 -1.28 41.09 -10.98
CA LEU A 900 -0.23 40.09 -11.08
C LEU A 900 0.55 40.03 -9.77
N VAL A 901 0.89 38.82 -9.33
CA VAL A 901 1.74 38.59 -8.16
C VAL A 901 3.20 38.53 -8.61
N TYR A 902 3.99 39.51 -8.19
CA TYR A 902 5.41 39.62 -8.53
C TYR A 902 6.29 39.19 -7.36
N TYR A 903 7.23 38.27 -7.62
CA TYR A 903 8.21 37.77 -6.67
C TYR A 903 9.60 38.32 -7.00
N ASP A 904 10.12 39.25 -6.21
CA ASP A 904 11.47 39.79 -6.44
C ASP A 904 12.55 38.77 -6.02
N ARG A 905 12.97 37.89 -6.95
CA ARG A 905 13.90 36.81 -6.64
C ARG A 905 15.38 37.22 -6.69
N VAL A 906 15.86 38.09 -7.59
CA VAL A 906 17.32 38.40 -7.65
C VAL A 906 17.72 39.79 -8.19
N ASN A 907 16.95 40.44 -9.08
CA ASN A 907 17.45 41.56 -9.89
C ASN A 907 16.89 42.97 -9.58
N ASN A 908 15.96 43.14 -8.62
CA ASN A 908 15.33 44.42 -8.26
C ASN A 908 14.75 45.19 -9.48
N GLN A 909 14.34 44.49 -10.54
CA GLN A 909 13.77 45.10 -11.74
C GLN A 909 12.50 44.35 -12.13
N LEU A 910 11.44 45.12 -12.36
CA LEU A 910 10.20 44.68 -12.96
C LEU A 910 10.21 45.10 -14.44
N ILE A 911 10.28 44.14 -15.36
CA ILE A 911 10.24 44.43 -16.80
C ILE A 911 8.85 44.10 -17.31
N ILE A 912 8.22 45.05 -18.00
CA ILE A 912 6.89 44.88 -18.60
C ILE A 912 7.06 45.01 -20.12
N ARG A 913 6.76 43.95 -20.86
CA ARG A 913 6.75 43.94 -22.33
C ARG A 913 5.33 43.81 -22.87
N PHE A 914 5.06 44.52 -23.96
CA PHE A 914 3.76 44.51 -24.66
C PHE A 914 3.93 43.92 -26.05
N GLU A 915 3.21 42.85 -26.36
CA GLU A 915 3.30 42.15 -27.65
C GLU A 915 1.90 41.90 -28.27
N PRO A 916 1.65 42.32 -29.53
CA PRO A 916 2.48 43.20 -30.37
C PRO A 916 2.49 44.65 -29.83
N THR A 917 3.47 45.45 -30.26
CA THR A 917 3.74 46.78 -29.67
C THR A 917 2.50 47.70 -29.72
N VAL A 918 1.92 48.00 -28.55
CA VAL A 918 0.90 49.04 -28.39
C VAL A 918 1.63 50.40 -28.41
N LEU A 919 1.63 51.10 -29.54
CA LEU A 919 2.33 52.38 -29.65
C LEU A 919 1.46 53.53 -29.10
N ASN A 920 1.92 54.17 -28.00
CA ASN A 920 1.47 55.46 -27.46
C ASN A 920 0.17 55.54 -26.65
N GLU A 921 -0.24 54.47 -25.96
CA GLU A 921 -1.37 54.52 -25.02
C GLU A 921 -0.92 54.71 -23.57
N SER A 922 -1.73 55.39 -22.75
CA SER A 922 -1.40 55.62 -21.33
C SER A 922 -2.10 54.60 -20.43
N PHE A 923 -1.36 53.98 -19.52
CA PHE A 923 -1.89 53.09 -18.49
C PHE A 923 -1.40 53.49 -17.10
N VAL A 924 -2.07 52.99 -16.07
CA VAL A 924 -1.76 53.25 -14.66
C VAL A 924 -1.21 51.98 -14.04
N LEU A 925 0.05 52.03 -13.63
CA LEU A 925 0.71 51.02 -12.81
C LEU A 925 0.48 51.34 -11.33
N THR A 926 0.03 50.35 -10.56
CA THR A 926 -0.09 50.42 -9.10
C THR A 926 0.68 49.24 -8.50
N ILE A 927 1.50 49.49 -7.47
CA ILE A 927 2.24 48.45 -6.75
C ILE A 927 1.72 48.42 -5.32
N ASN A 928 1.26 47.27 -4.88
CA ASN A 928 0.76 47.01 -3.54
C ASN A 928 1.63 45.98 -2.83
N ASP A 929 1.78 46.08 -1.50
CA ASP A 929 2.27 44.95 -0.71
C ASP A 929 1.19 43.86 -0.57
N ILE A 930 1.56 42.69 -0.04
CA ILE A 930 0.63 41.55 0.16
C ILE A 930 -0.55 41.86 1.09
N THR A 931 -0.50 42.96 1.85
CA THR A 931 -1.61 43.40 2.71
C THR A 931 -2.59 44.32 1.99
N GLY A 932 -2.35 44.60 0.69
CA GLY A 932 -3.17 45.48 -0.15
C GLY A 932 -2.83 46.96 0.01
N ARG A 933 -1.74 47.33 0.70
CA ARG A 933 -1.35 48.75 0.83
C ARG A 933 -0.61 49.22 -0.42
N VAL A 934 -1.13 50.28 -1.04
CA VAL A 934 -0.50 50.95 -2.19
C VAL A 934 0.84 51.56 -1.78
N LEU A 935 1.91 51.05 -2.38
CA LEU A 935 3.27 51.58 -2.25
C LEU A 935 3.56 52.62 -3.33
N GLU A 936 3.05 52.41 -4.54
CA GLU A 936 3.23 53.33 -5.66
C GLU A 936 2.06 53.30 -6.65
N ARG A 937 1.80 54.45 -7.29
CA ARG A 937 0.84 54.56 -8.39
C ARG A 937 1.37 55.57 -9.42
N LYS A 938 1.50 55.15 -10.68
CA LYS A 938 2.14 55.95 -11.72
C LYS A 938 1.48 55.74 -13.08
N THR A 939 1.26 56.83 -13.81
CA THR A 939 0.83 56.78 -15.21
C THR A 939 2.05 56.63 -16.12
N LEU A 940 2.01 55.65 -17.00
CA LEU A 940 3.06 55.31 -17.95
C LEU A 940 2.50 55.32 -19.37
N ILE A 941 3.37 55.50 -20.36
CA ILE A 941 3.03 55.41 -21.78
C ILE A 941 3.59 54.09 -22.30
N ALA A 942 2.78 53.27 -22.97
CA ALA A 942 3.17 51.97 -23.48
C ALA A 942 4.25 52.10 -24.57
N GLU A 943 5.38 51.44 -24.33
CA GLU A 943 6.48 51.20 -25.26
C GLU A 943 6.69 49.67 -25.34
N SER A 944 7.39 49.19 -26.37
CA SER A 944 7.59 47.75 -26.60
C SER A 944 8.20 47.00 -25.40
N SER A 945 9.02 47.68 -24.60
CA SER A 945 9.45 47.18 -23.29
C SER A 945 9.72 48.34 -22.32
N MET A 946 9.27 48.22 -21.09
CA MET A 946 9.61 49.14 -20.00
C MET A 946 10.27 48.37 -18.86
N SER A 947 11.24 49.01 -18.22
CA SER A 947 11.88 48.50 -17.00
C SER A 947 11.60 49.47 -15.85
N TYR A 948 11.11 48.92 -14.74
CA TYR A 948 10.84 49.63 -13.52
C TYR A 948 11.78 49.16 -12.41
N ASN A 949 12.47 50.10 -11.76
CA ASN A 949 13.46 49.79 -10.74
C ASN A 949 12.77 49.64 -9.37
N MET A 950 12.84 48.43 -8.82
CA MET A 950 12.21 48.05 -7.56
C MET A 950 13.13 48.19 -6.34
N SER A 951 14.38 48.64 -6.51
CA SER A 951 15.38 48.73 -5.42
C SER A 951 14.99 49.65 -4.24
N ALA A 952 13.98 50.50 -4.41
CA ALA A 952 13.42 51.31 -3.33
C ALA A 952 12.50 50.52 -2.37
N TYR A 953 12.08 49.32 -2.75
CA TYR A 953 11.20 48.44 -1.98
C TYR A 953 11.97 47.27 -1.37
N ARG A 954 11.45 46.66 -0.30
CA ARG A 954 12.10 45.50 0.35
C ARG A 954 11.97 44.25 -0.53
N LYS A 955 12.83 43.26 -0.39
CA LYS A 955 12.61 41.98 -1.10
C LYS A 955 11.37 41.28 -0.55
N GLY A 956 10.52 40.73 -1.42
CA GLY A 956 9.27 40.10 -1.04
C GLY A 956 8.30 39.94 -2.21
N VAL A 957 7.05 39.60 -1.86
CA VAL A 957 5.95 39.44 -2.80
C VAL A 957 5.16 40.74 -2.90
N TYR A 958 4.83 41.16 -4.11
CA TYR A 958 4.07 42.38 -4.40
C TYR A 958 2.90 42.07 -5.33
N VAL A 959 1.79 42.79 -5.18
CA VAL A 959 0.69 42.76 -6.15
C VAL A 959 0.82 43.97 -7.05
N VAL A 960 1.01 43.72 -8.35
CA VAL A 960 1.16 44.73 -9.37
C VAL A 960 -0.12 44.81 -10.19
N THR A 961 -0.73 45.99 -10.20
CA THR A 961 -1.97 46.27 -10.93
C THR A 961 -1.67 47.17 -12.13
N LEU A 962 -2.09 46.77 -13.32
CA LEU A 962 -2.04 47.58 -14.55
C LEU A 962 -3.46 47.89 -15.02
N LYS A 963 -3.77 49.18 -15.17
CA LYS A 963 -5.11 49.65 -15.55
C LYS A 963 -5.05 50.64 -16.71
N GLY A 964 -5.68 50.33 -17.84
CA GLY A 964 -5.67 51.17 -19.02
C GLY A 964 -6.44 50.54 -20.18
N PRO A 965 -6.53 51.21 -21.34
CA PRO A 965 -7.05 50.58 -22.55
C PRO A 965 -6.12 49.41 -22.90
N LEU A 966 -6.64 48.20 -22.72
CA LEU A 966 -5.96 46.97 -23.12
C LEU A 966 -6.74 46.43 -24.29
N HIS A 967 -6.12 46.46 -25.48
CA HIS A 967 -6.69 45.84 -26.67
C HIS A 967 -6.79 44.33 -26.45
N ILE A 968 -7.91 43.76 -26.88
CA ILE A 968 -8.13 42.31 -26.86
C ILE A 968 -7.02 41.66 -27.70
N GLY A 969 -6.24 40.76 -27.09
CA GLY A 969 -5.12 40.06 -27.75
C GLY A 969 -3.71 40.62 -27.50
N ALA A 970 -3.54 41.65 -26.67
CA ALA A 970 -2.19 42.08 -26.23
C ALA A 970 -1.64 41.14 -25.14
N LYS A 971 -0.48 40.53 -25.37
CA LYS A 971 0.28 39.80 -24.33
C LYS A 971 1.11 40.79 -23.52
N ILE A 972 0.94 40.76 -22.20
CA ILE A 972 1.82 41.46 -21.26
C ILE A 972 2.74 40.43 -20.62
N LEU A 973 4.02 40.51 -20.93
CA LEU A 973 5.03 39.64 -20.33
C LEU A 973 5.74 40.42 -19.23
N ILE A 974 5.71 39.88 -18.01
CA ILE A 974 6.39 40.47 -16.85
C ILE A 974 7.56 39.58 -16.44
N TYR A 975 8.77 40.17 -16.40
CA TYR A 975 10.02 39.50 -16.02
C TYR A 975 10.67 40.16 -14.80
#